data_AF-A0A0G4K8R6-F1
#
_entry.id   AF-A0A0G4K8R6-F1
#
_cell.length_a   1.000
_cell.length_b   1.000
_cell.length_c   1.000
_cell.angle_alpha   90.00
_cell.angle_beta   90.00
_cell.angle_gamma   90.00
#
_symmetry.space_group_name_H-M   'P 1'
#
loop_
_entity.id
_entity.type
_entity.pdbx_description
1 polymer ?
#
loop_
_entity_poly.entity_id
_entity_poly.type
_entity_poly.pdbx_seq_one_letter_code
_entity_poly.pdbx_strand_id
1 'polypeptide(L)'
;MHKYKPEILKELYEIVQDENIYLGDIDTSLIKDMSGLFSGSEREDFSGIETWDTSNVVSMNSMFSFARKFNHNINNWNVSNVEDMGYMFRYAIKFNQPLNNWNVHKLKIMNYMFNDAMEFNQDISSWNVESVKDMTCMFEGCSKFNQPLNSWNVSNVENMYCMFAQSFEFDQPLNDWNISNVKDTSYMFYLASKFNQPLDKWNTSKIKNMSYMFGGTYNFNQYSSLENWDISQVNSMENIFQFCNNFKNFQNLKWTLYLHVLGDYYYGNDIIEDNLKEAHKIASESKNKKIIAFKRRLENIYYDELKNLSDFKIFKSIEEVENYAENTLNKKDEKKVDFIKEANVLIKDKSREVNIKVIKYLYLKYLELKKYIYRIVEIDSIIDLLDKESFLSFAENIYRETNKETAQLIYGLYGGYEALEEIYKKDGESKLFFKILSLNKENEYTIKILFNIYNNAKKMATKNNALDILIEIAKDKKIPFYNLELKYNSNIGFDKNNEKILDENYKLILNNDYSVSIFDIKESKILKSIPRNLDENKKQNIKYIREQVSNIIKKFSYILNQLLIAGDKYDYDFFKEVFIDNPIMNKFDLSLIWSLYDNSNNFITTFRYSGDGSYTNSNDEEVKIDNSSFISLASPIEMEEETITKWRQQLQDYELSQTINQLSIINIDKNNLENEIDKLQNIEIAYGTFKAFGMRYGMFPLYTEYRTIKEYSLTIDDRDTFTIKAQIDGEADYKDKVKINIEFTNNENKEVSKRFIYTFLIFMVWDFRLTDMFN
;
A
#
# COMPACT_ATOMS: atom_id res chain seq x y z
N MET A 1 39.80 -48.47 26.31
CA MET A 1 39.83 -47.71 27.58
C MET A 1 39.75 -46.25 27.17
N HIS A 2 38.69 -45.53 27.58
CA HIS A 2 38.54 -44.11 27.26
C HIS A 2 39.71 -43.32 27.86
N LYS A 3 40.21 -42.32 27.12
CA LYS A 3 41.33 -41.46 27.53
C LYS A 3 40.87 -40.24 28.33
N TYR A 4 39.64 -39.79 28.10
CA TYR A 4 39.06 -38.63 28.76
C TYR A 4 37.75 -39.02 29.46
N LYS A 5 37.48 -38.44 30.63
CA LYS A 5 36.23 -38.65 31.39
C LYS A 5 35.80 -37.34 32.06
N PRO A 6 35.21 -36.40 31.31
CA PRO A 6 34.73 -35.15 31.88
C PRO A 6 33.56 -35.39 32.83
N GLU A 7 33.53 -34.66 33.94
CA GLU A 7 32.44 -34.73 34.93
C GLU A 7 31.37 -33.66 34.69
N ILE A 8 31.72 -32.58 33.99
CA ILE A 8 30.84 -31.44 33.71
C ILE A 8 30.94 -30.96 32.25
N LEU A 9 29.92 -30.23 31.77
CA LEU A 9 29.85 -29.69 30.41
C LEU A 9 31.10 -28.87 30.02
N LYS A 10 31.63 -28.06 30.93
CA LYS A 10 32.79 -27.20 30.65
C LYS A 10 34.02 -28.03 30.25
N GLU A 11 34.29 -29.12 30.98
CA GLU A 11 35.42 -30.00 30.68
C GLU A 11 35.22 -30.72 29.35
N LEU A 12 34.02 -31.22 29.09
CA LEU A 12 33.68 -31.83 27.80
C LEU A 12 33.86 -30.82 26.65
N TYR A 13 33.39 -29.58 26.83
CA TYR A 13 33.52 -28.51 25.86
C TYR A 13 34.99 -28.25 25.52
N GLU A 14 35.86 -28.10 26.53
CA GLU A 14 37.30 -27.88 26.30
C GLU A 14 37.96 -29.03 25.52
N ILE A 15 37.53 -30.28 25.76
CA ILE A 15 38.05 -31.45 25.04
C ILE A 15 37.60 -31.46 23.57
N VAL A 16 36.31 -31.23 23.29
CA VAL A 16 35.78 -31.39 21.92
C VAL A 16 36.24 -30.29 20.94
N GLN A 17 36.74 -29.16 21.45
CA GLN A 17 37.30 -28.08 20.64
C GLN A 17 38.63 -28.47 19.97
N ASP A 18 39.37 -29.45 20.51
CA ASP A 18 40.51 -30.01 19.79
C ASP A 18 40.02 -30.99 18.72
N GLU A 19 40.01 -30.54 17.46
CA GLU A 19 39.55 -31.31 16.31
C GLU A 19 40.35 -32.59 16.06
N ASN A 20 41.55 -32.73 16.63
CA ASN A 20 42.39 -33.93 16.49
C ASN A 20 41.97 -35.07 17.43
N ILE A 21 41.13 -34.80 18.42
CA ILE A 21 40.64 -35.83 19.35
C ILE A 21 39.58 -36.68 18.65
N TYR A 22 39.81 -37.99 18.64
CA TYR A 22 38.81 -39.00 18.28
C TYR A 22 37.72 -39.04 19.35
N LEU A 23 36.46 -38.75 18.99
CA LEU A 23 35.40 -38.52 19.98
C LEU A 23 35.05 -39.78 20.78
N GLY A 24 35.34 -40.98 20.25
CA GLY A 24 35.14 -42.24 20.96
C GLY A 24 36.12 -42.48 22.12
N ASP A 25 37.19 -41.69 22.22
CA ASP A 25 38.11 -41.73 23.37
C ASP A 25 37.54 -41.03 24.62
N ILE A 26 36.34 -40.45 24.54
CA ILE A 26 35.71 -39.67 25.63
C ILE A 26 34.58 -40.49 26.27
N ASP A 27 34.67 -40.74 27.57
CA ASP A 27 33.59 -41.33 28.38
C ASP A 27 32.62 -40.21 28.84
N THR A 28 31.45 -40.16 28.21
CA THR A 28 30.41 -39.14 28.48
C THR A 28 29.37 -39.58 29.53
N SER A 29 29.55 -40.74 30.17
CA SER A 29 28.53 -41.35 31.07
C SER A 29 28.13 -40.49 32.28
N LEU A 30 28.93 -39.50 32.68
CA LEU A 30 28.62 -38.59 33.80
C LEU A 30 27.90 -37.30 33.38
N ILE A 31 27.86 -37.01 32.08
CA ILE A 31 27.40 -35.73 31.55
C ILE A 31 25.87 -35.67 31.53
N LYS A 32 25.32 -34.60 32.12
CA LYS A 32 23.87 -34.34 32.17
C LYS A 32 23.41 -33.24 31.21
N ASP A 33 24.33 -32.42 30.74
CA ASP A 33 24.05 -31.28 29.87
C ASP A 33 25.07 -31.27 28.73
N MET A 34 24.58 -31.29 27.50
CA MET A 34 25.37 -31.19 26.27
C MET A 34 25.03 -29.92 25.46
N SER A 35 24.40 -28.94 26.11
CA SER A 35 23.93 -27.73 25.44
C SER A 35 25.09 -26.97 24.79
N GLY A 36 24.92 -26.60 23.52
CA GLY A 36 25.88 -25.81 22.75
C GLY A 36 27.23 -26.48 22.46
N LEU A 37 27.38 -27.79 22.73
CA LEU A 37 28.70 -28.45 22.73
C LEU A 37 29.46 -28.32 21.40
N PHE A 38 28.76 -28.44 20.28
CA PHE A 38 29.27 -28.27 18.92
C PHE A 38 28.66 -27.06 18.21
N SER A 39 28.15 -26.08 18.96
CA SER A 39 27.53 -24.91 18.37
C SER A 39 28.55 -24.10 17.55
N GLY A 40 28.30 -23.92 16.25
CA GLY A 40 29.20 -23.25 15.32
C GLY A 40 30.49 -24.02 15.04
N SER A 41 30.53 -25.32 15.35
CA SER A 41 31.71 -26.15 15.11
C SER A 41 32.00 -26.32 13.62
N GLU A 42 33.25 -26.11 13.23
CA GLU A 42 33.75 -26.34 11.86
C GLU A 42 34.38 -27.73 11.67
N ARG A 43 34.37 -28.55 12.73
CA ARG A 43 34.89 -29.92 12.77
C ARG A 43 34.30 -30.74 11.61
N GLU A 44 35.17 -31.44 10.90
CA GLU A 44 34.76 -32.27 9.75
C GLU A 44 34.56 -33.74 10.12
N ASP A 45 35.38 -34.25 11.04
CA ASP A 45 35.31 -35.64 11.50
C ASP A 45 34.69 -35.70 12.90
N PHE A 46 33.50 -36.29 13.02
CA PHE A 46 32.87 -36.62 14.30
C PHE A 46 32.92 -38.11 14.61
N SER A 47 33.82 -38.87 13.99
CA SER A 47 33.95 -40.31 14.24
C SER A 47 34.11 -40.62 15.74
N GLY A 48 33.41 -41.66 16.19
CA GLY A 48 33.35 -42.07 17.59
C GLY A 48 32.24 -41.40 18.40
N ILE A 49 31.58 -40.35 17.89
CA ILE A 49 30.43 -39.71 18.57
C ILE A 49 29.25 -40.67 18.78
N GLU A 50 29.11 -41.66 17.89
CA GLU A 50 28.08 -42.71 17.96
C GLU A 50 28.24 -43.61 19.19
N THR A 51 29.42 -43.60 19.84
CA THR A 51 29.74 -44.43 21.01
C THR A 51 29.44 -43.77 22.36
N TRP A 52 29.03 -42.50 22.35
CA TRP A 52 28.77 -41.74 23.57
C TRP A 52 27.58 -42.29 24.37
N ASP A 53 27.74 -42.34 25.69
CA ASP A 53 26.64 -42.64 26.61
C ASP A 53 25.86 -41.35 26.91
N THR A 54 24.70 -41.22 26.30
CA THR A 54 23.78 -40.08 26.46
C THR A 54 22.66 -40.34 27.46
N SER A 55 22.66 -41.50 28.13
CA SER A 55 21.53 -41.94 28.98
C SER A 55 21.26 -41.04 30.19
N ASN A 56 22.25 -40.29 30.65
CA ASN A 56 22.13 -39.33 31.76
C ASN A 56 21.85 -37.88 31.31
N VAL A 57 21.83 -37.62 30.01
CA VAL A 57 21.66 -36.26 29.45
C VAL A 57 20.20 -35.82 29.60
N VAL A 58 20.02 -34.60 30.10
CA VAL A 58 18.73 -33.94 30.31
C VAL A 58 18.53 -32.76 29.34
N SER A 59 19.62 -32.14 28.86
CA SER A 59 19.56 -31.05 27.88
C SER A 59 20.57 -31.25 26.74
N MET A 60 20.10 -31.05 25.51
CA MET A 60 20.89 -31.00 24.28
C MET A 60 20.61 -29.70 23.50
N ASN A 61 20.18 -28.65 24.20
CA ASN A 61 19.82 -27.38 23.60
C ASN A 61 20.97 -26.82 22.74
N SER A 62 20.69 -26.47 21.49
CA SER A 62 21.67 -25.90 20.55
C SER A 62 22.93 -26.75 20.31
N MET A 63 22.93 -28.05 20.64
CA MET A 63 24.14 -28.88 20.64
C MET A 63 24.92 -28.84 19.31
N PHE A 64 24.23 -28.89 18.17
CA PHE A 64 24.80 -28.82 16.82
C PHE A 64 24.32 -27.57 16.05
N SER A 65 23.87 -26.53 16.76
CA SER A 65 23.43 -25.28 16.14
C SER A 65 24.58 -24.67 15.34
N PHE A 66 24.36 -24.28 14.09
CA PHE A 66 25.39 -23.79 13.14
C PHE A 66 26.54 -24.77 12.84
N ALA A 67 26.45 -26.05 13.23
CA ALA A 67 27.42 -27.07 12.81
C ALA A 67 27.14 -27.51 11.36
N ARG A 68 27.42 -26.63 10.39
CA ARG A 68 26.95 -26.73 8.99
C ARG A 68 27.37 -28.03 8.29
N LYS A 69 28.48 -28.63 8.71
CA LYS A 69 29.05 -29.88 8.15
C LYS A 69 28.58 -31.15 8.87
N PHE A 70 27.91 -31.05 10.02
CA PHE A 70 27.52 -32.21 10.82
C PHE A 70 26.52 -33.11 10.08
N ASN A 71 26.86 -34.39 9.92
CA ASN A 71 26.00 -35.41 9.32
C ASN A 71 26.33 -36.83 9.81
N HIS A 72 26.81 -36.98 11.06
CA HIS A 72 27.16 -38.29 11.62
C HIS A 72 25.95 -38.99 12.23
N ASN A 73 25.90 -40.32 12.12
CA ASN A 73 24.78 -41.11 12.60
C ASN A 73 24.77 -41.19 14.14
N ILE A 74 23.71 -40.67 14.74
CA ILE A 74 23.48 -40.63 16.19
C ILE A 74 22.17 -41.34 16.60
N ASN A 75 21.62 -42.18 15.71
CA ASN A 75 20.36 -42.89 15.95
C ASN A 75 20.43 -43.83 17.17
N ASN A 76 21.63 -44.25 17.57
CA ASN A 76 21.85 -45.18 18.69
C ASN A 76 21.88 -44.48 20.07
N TRP A 77 21.81 -43.15 20.12
CA TRP A 77 21.80 -42.41 21.38
C TRP A 77 20.53 -42.66 22.20
N ASN A 78 20.70 -42.73 23.53
CA ASN A 78 19.58 -42.84 24.46
C ASN A 78 19.14 -41.45 24.92
N VAL A 79 18.14 -40.89 24.24
CA VAL A 79 17.58 -39.56 24.56
C VAL A 79 16.35 -39.59 25.48
N SER A 80 16.04 -40.75 26.10
CA SER A 80 14.80 -40.94 26.87
C SER A 80 14.67 -40.08 28.14
N ASN A 81 15.76 -39.46 28.58
CA ASN A 81 15.81 -38.53 29.71
C ASN A 81 15.92 -37.05 29.31
N VAL A 82 16.05 -36.75 28.01
CA VAL A 82 16.22 -35.37 27.53
C VAL A 82 14.88 -34.64 27.57
N GLU A 83 14.87 -33.45 28.17
CA GLU A 83 13.70 -32.57 28.27
C GLU A 83 13.80 -31.35 27.32
N ASP A 84 15.00 -30.98 26.88
CA ASP A 84 15.25 -29.82 26.01
C ASP A 84 16.17 -30.17 24.83
N MET A 85 15.64 -30.04 23.61
CA MET A 85 16.34 -30.13 22.33
C MET A 85 16.08 -28.89 21.45
N GLY A 86 15.72 -27.76 22.06
CA GLY A 86 15.54 -26.50 21.35
C GLY A 86 16.80 -26.17 20.55
N TYR A 87 16.65 -25.72 19.31
CA TYR A 87 17.75 -25.33 18.42
C TYR A 87 18.79 -26.43 18.11
N MET A 88 18.57 -27.70 18.46
CA MET A 88 19.63 -28.73 18.45
C MET A 88 20.38 -28.86 17.12
N PHE A 89 19.68 -28.81 15.98
CA PHE A 89 20.24 -28.90 14.63
C PHE A 89 20.00 -27.63 13.80
N ARG A 90 19.77 -26.49 14.45
CA ARG A 90 19.55 -25.22 13.73
C ARG A 90 20.75 -24.92 12.83
N TYR A 91 20.56 -24.60 11.55
CA TYR A 91 21.63 -24.40 10.55
C TYR A 91 22.61 -25.58 10.39
N ALA A 92 22.27 -26.80 10.81
CA ALA A 92 23.04 -28.00 10.48
C ALA A 92 22.72 -28.43 9.04
N ILE A 93 23.14 -27.62 8.06
CA ILE A 93 22.72 -27.67 6.65
C ILE A 93 22.81 -29.08 6.07
N LYS A 94 23.88 -29.84 6.38
CA LYS A 94 24.13 -31.18 5.83
C LYS A 94 23.49 -32.33 6.61
N PHE A 95 22.86 -32.06 7.75
CA PHE A 95 22.36 -33.12 8.61
C PHE A 95 21.17 -33.84 7.99
N ASN A 96 21.30 -35.15 7.75
CA ASN A 96 20.25 -36.00 7.19
C ASN A 96 20.44 -37.46 7.63
N GLN A 97 20.54 -37.69 8.94
CA GLN A 97 20.72 -39.03 9.54
C GLN A 97 19.46 -39.50 10.24
N PRO A 98 19.18 -40.83 10.24
CA PRO A 98 17.97 -41.36 10.86
C PRO A 98 17.93 -41.06 12.37
N LEU A 99 16.74 -40.74 12.86
CA LEU A 99 16.45 -40.45 14.29
C LEU A 99 15.25 -41.26 14.81
N ASN A 100 14.83 -42.27 14.06
CA ASN A 100 13.61 -43.04 14.31
C ASN A 100 13.69 -43.94 15.57
N ASN A 101 14.89 -44.19 16.10
CA ASN A 101 15.09 -44.97 17.34
C ASN A 101 15.00 -44.11 18.61
N TRP A 102 14.92 -42.79 18.48
CA TRP A 102 14.87 -41.89 19.62
C TRP A 102 13.53 -41.97 20.36
N ASN A 103 13.60 -42.14 21.68
CA ASN A 103 12.44 -42.03 22.56
C ASN A 103 12.35 -40.62 23.14
N VAL A 104 11.48 -39.78 22.58
CA VAL A 104 11.34 -38.35 22.96
C VAL A 104 10.18 -38.05 23.91
N HIS A 105 9.60 -39.04 24.60
CA HIS A 105 8.38 -38.86 25.42
C HIS A 105 8.48 -37.80 26.55
N LYS A 106 9.69 -37.51 27.03
CA LYS A 106 9.96 -36.46 28.05
C LYS A 106 10.28 -35.09 27.47
N LEU A 107 10.43 -34.98 26.15
CA LEU A 107 10.82 -33.74 25.49
C LEU A 107 9.72 -32.69 25.69
N LYS A 108 10.11 -31.53 26.25
CA LYS A 108 9.22 -30.39 26.50
C LYS A 108 9.50 -29.25 25.53
N ILE A 109 10.76 -29.08 25.13
CA ILE A 109 11.26 -27.97 24.32
C ILE A 109 11.91 -28.52 23.05
N MET A 110 11.35 -28.17 21.89
CA MET A 110 11.88 -28.56 20.58
C MET A 110 11.75 -27.44 19.52
N ASN A 111 11.52 -26.20 19.97
CA ASN A 111 11.46 -25.04 19.09
C ASN A 111 12.78 -24.89 18.32
N TYR A 112 12.69 -24.53 17.04
CA TYR A 112 13.83 -24.36 16.12
C TYR A 112 14.73 -25.59 15.94
N MET A 113 14.31 -26.80 16.35
CA MET A 113 15.19 -27.98 16.37
C MET A 113 15.86 -28.28 15.01
N PHE A 114 15.13 -28.15 13.90
CA PHE A 114 15.64 -28.37 12.54
C PHE A 114 15.60 -27.10 11.67
N ASN A 115 15.52 -25.92 12.29
CA ASN A 115 15.48 -24.66 11.55
C ASN A 115 16.72 -24.53 10.64
N ASP A 116 16.52 -24.38 9.34
CA ASP A 116 17.56 -24.29 8.30
C ASP A 116 18.48 -25.54 8.20
N ALA A 117 18.04 -26.70 8.70
CA ALA A 117 18.65 -28.00 8.41
C ALA A 117 18.24 -28.47 6.99
N MET A 118 18.76 -27.79 5.96
CA MET A 118 18.25 -27.83 4.59
C MET A 118 18.08 -29.24 4.00
N GLU A 119 19.00 -30.17 4.30
CA GLU A 119 19.00 -31.54 3.75
C GLU A 119 18.18 -32.55 4.57
N PHE A 120 17.66 -32.17 5.75
CA PHE A 120 16.99 -33.12 6.64
C PHE A 120 15.67 -33.60 6.05
N ASN A 121 15.53 -34.92 5.87
CA ASN A 121 14.31 -35.56 5.36
C ASN A 121 14.18 -37.00 5.89
N GLN A 122 14.33 -37.19 7.20
CA GLN A 122 14.32 -38.51 7.84
C GLN A 122 13.02 -38.76 8.60
N ASP A 123 12.59 -40.02 8.61
CA ASP A 123 11.36 -40.44 9.28
C ASP A 123 11.46 -40.24 10.80
N ILE A 124 10.53 -39.42 11.31
CA ILE A 124 10.32 -39.09 12.73
C ILE A 124 8.85 -39.29 13.13
N SER A 125 8.08 -40.02 12.32
CA SER A 125 6.66 -40.30 12.54
C SER A 125 6.38 -41.09 13.82
N SER A 126 7.39 -41.81 14.34
CA SER A 126 7.32 -42.62 15.56
C SER A 126 7.47 -41.82 16.87
N TRP A 127 7.83 -40.54 16.78
CA TRP A 127 8.08 -39.71 17.97
C TRP A 127 6.81 -39.44 18.78
N ASN A 128 6.89 -39.65 20.10
CA ASN A 128 5.84 -39.23 21.03
C ASN A 128 6.08 -37.79 21.50
N VAL A 129 5.38 -36.83 20.89
CA VAL A 129 5.48 -35.39 21.15
C VAL A 129 4.39 -34.84 22.09
N GLU A 130 3.63 -35.70 22.78
CA GLU A 130 2.49 -35.28 23.61
C GLU A 130 2.86 -34.26 24.70
N SER A 131 4.10 -34.32 25.21
CA SER A 131 4.60 -33.42 26.26
C SER A 131 4.98 -32.01 25.76
N VAL A 132 5.04 -31.80 24.44
CA VAL A 132 5.53 -30.56 23.83
C VAL A 132 4.44 -29.51 23.78
N LYS A 133 4.80 -28.27 24.15
CA LYS A 133 3.88 -27.11 24.12
C LYS A 133 4.23 -26.08 23.03
N ASP A 134 5.46 -26.08 22.56
CA ASP A 134 5.97 -25.07 21.63
C ASP A 134 6.73 -25.74 20.47
N MET A 135 6.21 -25.59 19.26
CA MET A 135 6.80 -26.08 18.00
C MET A 135 7.26 -24.95 17.08
N THR A 136 7.50 -23.77 17.66
CA THR A 136 7.95 -22.58 16.93
C THR A 136 9.14 -22.90 16.00
N CYS A 137 9.01 -22.55 14.72
CA CYS A 137 10.04 -22.65 13.69
C CYS A 137 10.71 -24.03 13.57
N MET A 138 10.06 -25.12 14.01
CA MET A 138 10.74 -26.42 14.14
C MET A 138 11.39 -26.90 12.83
N PHE A 139 10.72 -26.72 11.69
CA PHE A 139 11.20 -27.09 10.35
C PHE A 139 11.36 -25.89 9.41
N GLU A 140 11.40 -24.66 9.94
CA GLU A 140 11.58 -23.47 9.11
C GLU A 140 12.86 -23.59 8.28
N GLY A 141 12.80 -23.43 6.95
CA GLY A 141 13.96 -23.52 6.05
C GLY A 141 14.45 -24.96 5.78
N CYS A 142 13.79 -25.98 6.33
CA CYS A 142 14.08 -27.39 6.09
C CYS A 142 13.59 -27.81 4.69
N SER A 143 14.33 -27.35 3.68
CA SER A 143 13.90 -27.30 2.27
C SER A 143 13.51 -28.65 1.68
N LYS A 144 14.13 -29.76 2.13
CA LYS A 144 13.89 -31.12 1.64
C LYS A 144 12.89 -31.93 2.45
N PHE A 145 12.41 -31.41 3.58
CA PHE A 145 11.58 -32.17 4.50
C PHE A 145 10.19 -32.46 3.92
N ASN A 146 9.83 -33.75 3.83
CA ASN A 146 8.52 -34.19 3.36
C ASN A 146 8.13 -35.54 3.98
N GLN A 147 8.23 -35.66 5.32
CA GLN A 147 7.94 -36.88 6.06
C GLN A 147 6.58 -36.81 6.78
N PRO A 148 5.84 -37.93 6.89
CA PRO A 148 4.51 -37.92 7.50
C PRO A 148 4.57 -37.61 8.99
N LEU A 149 3.73 -36.66 9.43
CA LEU A 149 3.61 -36.25 10.84
C LEU A 149 2.19 -36.44 11.42
N ASN A 150 1.27 -37.05 10.65
CA ASN A 150 -0.13 -37.18 11.05
C ASN A 150 -0.34 -38.05 12.31
N SER A 151 0.63 -38.89 12.66
CA SER A 151 0.64 -39.72 13.88
C SER A 151 0.98 -38.96 15.16
N TRP A 152 1.48 -37.73 15.06
CA TRP A 152 1.87 -36.94 16.22
C TRP A 152 0.66 -36.48 17.04
N ASN A 153 0.71 -36.68 18.35
CA ASN A 153 -0.27 -36.10 19.27
C ASN A 153 0.13 -34.66 19.63
N VAL A 154 -0.42 -33.69 18.88
CA VAL A 154 -0.16 -32.25 19.09
C VAL A 154 -1.18 -31.55 20.01
N SER A 155 -2.01 -32.30 20.76
CA SER A 155 -3.12 -31.71 21.51
C SER A 155 -2.71 -30.72 22.61
N ASN A 156 -1.46 -30.79 23.09
CA ASN A 156 -0.91 -29.89 24.11
C ASN A 156 -0.14 -28.70 23.53
N VAL A 157 0.04 -28.63 22.21
CA VAL A 157 0.77 -27.54 21.55
C VAL A 157 -0.04 -26.26 21.61
N GLU A 158 0.61 -25.17 22.04
CA GLU A 158 0.02 -23.84 22.15
C GLU A 158 0.53 -22.87 21.06
N ASN A 159 1.69 -23.14 20.47
CA ASN A 159 2.34 -22.29 19.46
C ASN A 159 2.92 -23.09 18.29
N MET A 160 2.54 -22.70 17.06
CA MET A 160 3.03 -23.28 15.80
C MET A 160 3.56 -22.19 14.84
N TYR A 161 3.98 -21.04 15.37
CA TYR A 161 4.60 -19.95 14.60
C TYR A 161 5.71 -20.47 13.68
N CYS A 162 5.66 -20.15 12.39
CA CYS A 162 6.67 -20.53 11.39
C CYS A 162 7.01 -22.04 11.27
N MET A 163 6.19 -22.96 11.80
CA MET A 163 6.58 -24.37 11.96
C MET A 163 7.16 -25.03 10.69
N PHE A 164 6.58 -24.74 9.51
CA PHE A 164 6.99 -25.25 8.20
C PHE A 164 7.32 -24.13 7.19
N ALA A 165 7.66 -22.93 7.67
CA ALA A 165 8.00 -21.81 6.80
C ALA A 165 9.20 -22.19 5.91
N GLN A 166 9.14 -21.95 4.60
CA GLN A 166 10.20 -22.28 3.64
C GLN A 166 10.57 -23.78 3.55
N SER A 167 9.74 -24.68 4.07
CA SER A 167 9.84 -26.12 3.80
C SER A 167 9.28 -26.42 2.41
N PHE A 168 10.03 -26.08 1.35
CA PHE A 168 9.54 -26.07 -0.03
C PHE A 168 8.93 -27.40 -0.51
N GLU A 169 9.45 -28.53 -0.04
CA GLU A 169 9.02 -29.86 -0.44
C GLU A 169 7.87 -30.45 0.39
N PHE A 170 7.44 -29.76 1.46
CA PHE A 170 6.48 -30.31 2.42
C PHE A 170 5.04 -30.32 1.86
N ASP A 171 4.45 -31.51 1.74
CA ASP A 171 3.06 -31.73 1.31
C ASP A 171 2.46 -32.98 1.98
N GLN A 172 2.44 -33.00 3.31
CA GLN A 172 1.98 -34.16 4.10
C GLN A 172 0.66 -33.88 4.81
N PRO A 173 -0.23 -34.89 4.97
CA PRO A 173 -1.52 -34.70 5.60
C PRO A 173 -1.37 -34.33 7.08
N LEU A 174 -2.06 -33.26 7.48
CA LEU A 174 -2.11 -32.76 8.86
C LEU A 174 -3.55 -32.64 9.39
N ASN A 175 -4.54 -33.10 8.63
CA ASN A 175 -5.95 -32.85 8.92
C ASN A 175 -6.40 -33.49 10.25
N ASP A 176 -5.78 -34.58 10.69
CA ASP A 176 -6.17 -35.25 11.94
C ASP A 176 -5.52 -34.64 13.21
N TRP A 177 -4.71 -33.59 13.06
CA TRP A 177 -4.12 -32.89 14.19
C TRP A 177 -5.16 -32.16 15.04
N ASN A 178 -5.11 -32.39 16.35
CA ASN A 178 -5.88 -31.63 17.32
C ASN A 178 -5.17 -30.31 17.68
N ILE A 179 -5.47 -29.24 16.95
CA ILE A 179 -4.90 -27.91 17.20
C ILE A 179 -5.73 -27.02 18.13
N SER A 180 -6.69 -27.59 18.89
CA SER A 180 -7.65 -26.80 19.69
C SER A 180 -7.05 -25.95 20.82
N ASN A 181 -5.76 -26.14 21.13
CA ASN A 181 -5.00 -25.34 22.10
C ASN A 181 -4.05 -24.31 21.45
N VAL A 182 -3.86 -24.36 20.14
CA VAL A 182 -2.96 -23.47 19.40
C VAL A 182 -3.54 -22.05 19.36
N LYS A 183 -2.68 -21.08 19.67
CA LYS A 183 -3.02 -19.65 19.71
C LYS A 183 -2.42 -18.88 18.54
N ASP A 184 -1.31 -19.36 17.97
CA ASP A 184 -0.58 -18.69 16.89
C ASP A 184 -0.18 -19.70 15.81
N THR A 185 -0.63 -19.44 14.58
CA THR A 185 -0.28 -20.16 13.35
C THR A 185 0.31 -19.23 12.30
N SER A 186 0.71 -18.02 12.70
CA SER A 186 1.29 -17.06 11.76
C SER A 186 2.57 -17.64 11.15
N TYR A 187 2.73 -17.39 9.85
CA TYR A 187 3.79 -17.91 8.99
C TYR A 187 3.93 -19.44 8.92
N MET A 188 3.00 -20.23 9.48
CA MET A 188 3.18 -21.68 9.62
C MET A 188 3.58 -22.40 8.33
N PHE A 189 3.01 -22.02 7.19
CA PHE A 189 3.34 -22.56 5.86
C PHE A 189 3.91 -21.48 4.92
N TYR A 190 4.42 -20.36 5.44
CA TYR A 190 4.93 -19.28 4.62
C TYR A 190 6.02 -19.77 3.66
N LEU A 191 5.86 -19.58 2.35
CA LEU A 191 6.73 -20.08 1.28
C LEU A 191 6.88 -21.62 1.21
N ALA A 192 6.02 -22.41 1.86
CA ALA A 192 5.94 -23.86 1.67
C ALA A 192 5.26 -24.17 0.31
N SER A 193 6.00 -23.98 -0.78
CA SER A 193 5.46 -23.87 -2.14
C SER A 193 4.64 -25.07 -2.62
N LYS A 194 4.94 -26.29 -2.15
CA LYS A 194 4.21 -27.51 -2.50
C LYS A 194 3.00 -27.84 -1.62
N PHE A 195 2.86 -27.21 -0.45
CA PHE A 195 1.82 -27.57 0.51
C PHE A 195 0.42 -27.38 -0.09
N ASN A 196 -0.36 -28.47 -0.20
CA ASN A 196 -1.70 -28.44 -0.77
C ASN A 196 -2.66 -29.46 -0.11
N GLN A 197 -2.66 -29.53 1.22
CA GLN A 197 -3.46 -30.50 1.98
C GLN A 197 -4.72 -29.85 2.60
N PRO A 198 -5.83 -30.61 2.72
CA PRO A 198 -7.05 -30.12 3.37
C PRO A 198 -6.89 -30.04 4.89
N LEU A 199 -7.52 -29.03 5.50
CA LEU A 199 -7.44 -28.73 6.95
C LEU A 199 -8.83 -28.52 7.60
N ASP A 200 -9.86 -29.18 7.09
CA ASP A 200 -11.26 -29.00 7.49
C ASP A 200 -11.62 -29.51 8.90
N LYS A 201 -10.81 -30.41 9.48
CA LYS A 201 -11.04 -30.95 10.83
C LYS A 201 -10.41 -30.11 11.94
N TRP A 202 -9.65 -29.07 11.59
CA TRP A 202 -8.95 -28.23 12.55
C TRP A 202 -9.93 -27.39 13.38
N ASN A 203 -9.80 -27.46 14.71
CA ASN A 203 -10.51 -26.56 15.62
C ASN A 203 -9.71 -25.27 15.82
N THR A 204 -10.06 -24.23 15.08
CA THR A 204 -9.35 -22.93 15.08
C THR A 204 -9.85 -21.92 16.12
N SER A 205 -10.81 -22.29 16.98
CA SER A 205 -11.53 -21.35 17.86
C SER A 205 -10.66 -20.57 18.86
N LYS A 206 -9.42 -21.01 19.13
CA LYS A 206 -8.45 -20.32 20.01
C LYS A 206 -7.36 -19.55 19.27
N ILE A 207 -7.29 -19.65 17.94
CA ILE A 207 -6.27 -18.97 17.15
C ILE A 207 -6.51 -17.46 17.18
N LYS A 208 -5.46 -16.71 17.48
CA LYS A 208 -5.47 -15.24 17.56
C LYS A 208 -4.74 -14.58 16.40
N ASN A 209 -3.78 -15.29 15.80
CA ASN A 209 -2.93 -14.76 14.73
C ASN A 209 -2.76 -15.81 13.62
N MET A 210 -3.07 -15.41 12.39
CA MET A 210 -2.93 -16.23 11.17
C MET A 210 -2.14 -15.49 10.07
N SER A 211 -1.45 -14.40 10.42
CA SER A 211 -0.73 -13.58 9.44
C SER A 211 0.30 -14.41 8.67
N TYR A 212 0.35 -14.21 7.35
CA TYR A 212 1.22 -14.90 6.40
C TYR A 212 1.18 -16.43 6.44
N MET A 213 0.17 -17.04 7.09
CA MET A 213 0.13 -18.50 7.31
C MET A 213 0.31 -19.31 6.02
N PHE A 214 -0.30 -18.86 4.91
CA PHE A 214 -0.17 -19.46 3.57
C PHE A 214 0.54 -18.51 2.58
N GLY A 215 1.18 -17.44 3.05
CA GLY A 215 1.84 -16.48 2.16
C GLY A 215 2.92 -17.19 1.33
N GLY A 216 2.84 -17.17 0.00
CA GLY A 216 3.78 -17.85 -0.89
C GLY A 216 3.59 -19.36 -1.04
N THR A 217 2.50 -19.96 -0.54
CA THR A 217 2.14 -21.35 -0.87
C THR A 217 1.50 -21.41 -2.26
N TYR A 218 2.32 -21.31 -3.30
CA TYR A 218 1.85 -21.15 -4.69
C TYR A 218 0.86 -22.23 -5.15
N ASN A 219 1.02 -23.48 -4.69
CA ASN A 219 0.14 -24.59 -5.09
C ASN A 219 -1.12 -24.74 -4.25
N PHE A 220 -1.28 -23.98 -3.16
CA PHE A 220 -2.40 -24.14 -2.25
C PHE A 220 -3.72 -23.74 -2.91
N ASN A 221 -4.62 -24.71 -3.09
CA ASN A 221 -5.96 -24.53 -3.64
C ASN A 221 -7.09 -25.18 -2.81
N GLN A 222 -6.78 -25.63 -1.58
CA GLN A 222 -7.72 -26.30 -0.67
C GLN A 222 -8.61 -25.32 0.12
N TYR A 223 -9.05 -24.22 -0.51
CA TYR A 223 -9.80 -23.16 0.19
C TYR A 223 -11.12 -23.61 0.80
N SER A 224 -11.81 -24.57 0.16
CA SER A 224 -13.05 -25.15 0.68
C SER A 224 -12.86 -25.83 2.04
N SER A 225 -11.66 -26.35 2.31
CA SER A 225 -11.35 -26.94 3.62
C SER A 225 -11.28 -25.90 4.75
N LEU A 226 -11.18 -24.61 4.42
CA LEU A 226 -11.10 -23.52 5.39
C LEU A 226 -12.48 -22.92 5.74
N GLU A 227 -13.54 -23.26 4.99
CA GLU A 227 -14.86 -22.60 5.11
C GLU A 227 -15.46 -22.69 6.52
N ASN A 228 -15.24 -23.82 7.19
CA ASN A 228 -15.81 -24.11 8.51
C ASN A 228 -14.93 -23.65 9.68
N TRP A 229 -13.78 -23.01 9.41
CA TRP A 229 -12.92 -22.51 10.47
C TRP A 229 -13.65 -21.47 11.34
N ASP A 230 -13.52 -21.63 12.65
CA ASP A 230 -13.89 -20.59 13.61
C ASP A 230 -12.78 -19.54 13.66
N ILE A 231 -12.96 -18.47 12.91
CA ILE A 231 -12.07 -17.31 12.87
C ILE A 231 -12.50 -16.18 13.83
N SER A 232 -13.47 -16.44 14.73
CA SER A 232 -14.08 -15.37 15.54
C SER A 232 -13.14 -14.70 16.54
N GLN A 233 -12.06 -15.38 16.96
CA GLN A 233 -11.03 -14.88 17.88
C GLN A 233 -9.78 -14.31 17.20
N VAL A 234 -9.70 -14.40 15.87
CA VAL A 234 -8.53 -13.94 15.11
C VAL A 234 -8.46 -12.41 15.15
N ASN A 235 -7.28 -11.87 15.44
CA ASN A 235 -7.04 -10.42 15.55
C ASN A 235 -6.23 -9.84 14.38
N SER A 236 -5.54 -10.70 13.62
CA SER A 236 -4.70 -10.37 12.47
C SER A 236 -4.70 -11.51 11.45
N MET A 237 -4.92 -11.15 10.19
CA MET A 237 -4.88 -12.02 9.00
C MET A 237 -4.02 -11.37 7.91
N GLU A 238 -2.98 -10.64 8.33
CA GLU A 238 -2.09 -9.87 7.45
C GLU A 238 -1.52 -10.82 6.38
N ASN A 239 -1.73 -10.52 5.10
CA ASN A 239 -1.12 -11.25 3.98
C ASN A 239 -1.24 -12.79 4.03
N ILE A 240 -2.30 -13.32 4.67
CA ILE A 240 -2.48 -14.76 4.91
C ILE A 240 -2.41 -15.59 3.62
N PHE A 241 -2.95 -15.10 2.49
CA PHE A 241 -2.94 -15.77 1.18
C PHE A 241 -2.10 -15.03 0.13
N GLN A 242 -1.15 -14.19 0.56
CA GLN A 242 -0.30 -13.45 -0.37
C GLN A 242 0.40 -14.42 -1.35
N PHE A 243 0.36 -14.13 -2.65
CA PHE A 243 0.92 -14.99 -3.71
C PHE A 243 0.32 -16.41 -3.83
N CYS A 244 -0.80 -16.73 -3.17
CA CYS A 244 -1.51 -17.99 -3.41
C CYS A 244 -2.27 -17.94 -4.76
N ASN A 245 -2.24 -19.04 -5.51
CA ASN A 245 -2.94 -19.14 -6.80
C ASN A 245 -4.45 -19.31 -6.62
N ASN A 246 -5.25 -18.65 -7.46
CA ASN A 246 -6.71 -18.81 -7.51
C ASN A 246 -7.47 -18.44 -6.22
N PHE A 247 -6.85 -17.77 -5.27
CA PHE A 247 -7.53 -17.28 -4.04
C PHE A 247 -8.77 -16.42 -4.37
N LYS A 248 -8.73 -15.66 -5.47
CA LYS A 248 -9.86 -14.83 -5.95
C LYS A 248 -11.18 -15.62 -6.17
N ASN A 249 -11.08 -16.94 -6.34
CA ASN A 249 -12.26 -17.80 -6.52
C ASN A 249 -12.88 -18.23 -5.17
N PHE A 250 -12.22 -17.95 -4.05
CA PHE A 250 -12.75 -18.21 -2.72
C PHE A 250 -13.76 -17.12 -2.33
N GLN A 251 -15.04 -17.40 -2.56
CA GLN A 251 -16.16 -16.47 -2.36
C GLN A 251 -16.92 -16.71 -1.04
N ASN A 252 -16.22 -17.10 0.02
CA ASN A 252 -16.84 -17.28 1.34
C ASN A 252 -17.02 -15.92 2.04
N LEU A 253 -18.27 -15.48 2.23
CA LEU A 253 -18.58 -14.15 2.76
C LEU A 253 -17.99 -13.88 4.15
N LYS A 254 -17.98 -14.86 5.06
CA LYS A 254 -17.42 -14.71 6.40
C LYS A 254 -15.91 -14.45 6.32
N TRP A 255 -15.20 -15.23 5.50
CA TRP A 255 -13.78 -15.01 5.24
C TRP A 255 -13.51 -13.68 4.56
N THR A 256 -14.27 -13.32 3.52
CA THR A 256 -14.14 -12.02 2.84
C THR A 256 -14.27 -10.85 3.81
N LEU A 257 -15.30 -10.88 4.67
CA LEU A 257 -15.50 -9.86 5.70
C LEU A 257 -14.31 -9.77 6.67
N TYR A 258 -13.81 -10.91 7.15
CA TYR A 258 -12.69 -10.94 8.09
C TYR A 258 -11.38 -10.49 7.45
N LEU A 259 -11.11 -10.88 6.20
CA LEU A 259 -9.93 -10.44 5.45
C LEU A 259 -9.98 -8.95 5.15
N HIS A 260 -11.13 -8.42 4.74
CA HIS A 260 -11.32 -6.99 4.53
C HIS A 260 -11.02 -6.17 5.79
N VAL A 261 -11.36 -6.69 6.97
CA VAL A 261 -11.24 -5.94 8.24
C VAL A 261 -9.92 -6.20 8.97
N LEU A 262 -9.32 -7.39 8.82
CA LEU A 262 -8.17 -7.85 9.61
C LEU A 262 -6.91 -8.13 8.79
N GLY A 263 -7.00 -8.12 7.45
CA GLY A 263 -5.88 -8.25 6.53
C GLY A 263 -5.49 -6.91 5.88
N ASP A 264 -4.66 -6.98 4.84
CA ASP A 264 -4.07 -5.81 4.16
C ASP A 264 -4.70 -5.47 2.80
N TYR A 265 -5.68 -6.25 2.36
CA TYR A 265 -6.28 -6.14 1.03
C TYR A 265 -7.71 -5.62 1.07
N TYR A 266 -8.06 -4.74 0.12
CA TYR A 266 -9.44 -4.44 -0.28
C TYR A 266 -10.03 -5.63 -1.06
N TYR A 267 -9.99 -6.83 -0.49
CA TYR A 267 -10.52 -8.04 -1.11
C TYR A 267 -12.03 -8.13 -0.89
N GLY A 268 -12.77 -8.34 -1.99
CA GLY A 268 -14.19 -8.69 -1.98
C GLY A 268 -15.12 -7.60 -1.44
N ASN A 269 -14.81 -6.32 -1.68
CA ASN A 269 -15.80 -5.24 -1.46
C ASN A 269 -17.09 -5.55 -2.20
N ASP A 270 -17.00 -5.88 -3.48
CA ASP A 270 -18.17 -6.22 -4.31
C ASP A 270 -18.95 -7.39 -3.69
N ILE A 271 -18.28 -8.42 -3.18
CA ILE A 271 -18.93 -9.55 -2.51
C ILE A 271 -19.67 -9.10 -1.24
N ILE A 272 -19.08 -8.20 -0.45
CA ILE A 272 -19.71 -7.63 0.75
C ILE A 272 -20.91 -6.76 0.36
N GLU A 273 -20.77 -5.93 -0.68
CA GLU A 273 -21.81 -5.03 -1.20
C GLU A 273 -23.00 -5.82 -1.75
N ASP A 274 -22.73 -6.85 -2.57
CA ASP A 274 -23.75 -7.74 -3.14
C ASP A 274 -24.49 -8.54 -2.05
N ASN A 275 -23.88 -8.75 -0.88
CA ASN A 275 -24.42 -9.56 0.21
C ASN A 275 -24.59 -8.77 1.52
N LEU A 276 -24.86 -7.46 1.43
CA LEU A 276 -24.79 -6.51 2.53
C LEU A 276 -25.54 -6.91 3.80
N LYS A 277 -26.76 -7.46 3.69
CA LYS A 277 -27.56 -7.89 4.85
C LYS A 277 -26.95 -9.08 5.58
N GLU A 278 -26.41 -10.05 4.86
CA GLU A 278 -25.75 -11.21 5.47
C GLU A 278 -24.39 -10.81 6.05
N ALA A 279 -23.66 -9.92 5.37
CA ALA A 279 -22.42 -9.33 5.89
C ALA A 279 -22.66 -8.60 7.22
N HIS A 280 -23.74 -7.80 7.30
CA HIS A 280 -24.17 -7.12 8.52
C HIS A 280 -24.52 -8.10 9.65
N LYS A 281 -25.21 -9.20 9.33
CA LYS A 281 -25.53 -10.26 10.30
C LYS A 281 -24.27 -10.94 10.83
N ILE A 282 -23.36 -11.38 9.96
CA ILE A 282 -22.06 -11.98 10.35
C ILE A 282 -21.29 -11.01 11.25
N ALA A 283 -21.26 -9.72 10.90
CA ALA A 283 -20.57 -8.71 11.69
C ALA A 283 -21.24 -8.47 13.06
N SER A 284 -22.58 -8.56 13.13
CA SER A 284 -23.37 -8.41 14.36
C SER A 284 -23.18 -9.57 15.35
N GLU A 285 -22.98 -10.78 14.86
CA GLU A 285 -22.77 -11.99 15.67
C GLU A 285 -21.29 -12.15 16.12
N SER A 286 -20.38 -11.35 15.56
CA SER A 286 -18.95 -11.42 15.86
C SER A 286 -18.63 -10.97 17.29
N LYS A 287 -17.67 -11.66 17.93
CA LYS A 287 -17.05 -11.20 19.20
C LYS A 287 -15.84 -10.29 18.97
N ASN A 288 -15.38 -10.14 17.73
CA ASN A 288 -14.22 -9.33 17.41
C ASN A 288 -14.61 -7.85 17.31
N LYS A 289 -13.96 -7.00 18.13
CA LYS A 289 -14.25 -5.56 18.20
C LYS A 289 -14.00 -4.79 16.90
N LYS A 290 -13.07 -5.23 16.04
CA LYS A 290 -12.82 -4.62 14.72
C LYS A 290 -13.96 -4.98 13.75
N ILE A 291 -14.44 -6.22 13.77
CA ILE A 291 -15.57 -6.68 12.95
C ILE A 291 -16.87 -5.99 13.37
N ILE A 292 -17.16 -5.91 14.68
CA ILE A 292 -18.32 -5.15 15.20
C ILE A 292 -18.25 -3.68 14.78
N ALA A 293 -17.05 -3.10 14.71
CA ALA A 293 -16.91 -1.72 14.26
C ALA A 293 -17.16 -1.57 12.75
N PHE A 294 -16.79 -2.57 11.95
CA PHE A 294 -17.10 -2.60 10.52
C PHE A 294 -18.60 -2.71 10.25
N LYS A 295 -19.37 -3.42 11.09
CA LYS A 295 -20.85 -3.38 11.04
C LYS A 295 -21.37 -1.94 11.00
N ARG A 296 -20.90 -1.09 11.92
CA ARG A 296 -21.31 0.33 12.00
C ARG A 296 -20.90 1.12 10.76
N ARG A 297 -19.79 0.76 10.11
CA ARG A 297 -19.40 1.35 8.84
C ARG A 297 -20.42 1.02 7.76
N LEU A 298 -20.79 -0.27 7.63
CA LEU A 298 -21.78 -0.70 6.65
C LEU A 298 -23.11 0.04 6.84
N GLU A 299 -23.60 0.13 8.08
CA GLU A 299 -24.87 0.82 8.38
C GLU A 299 -24.85 2.32 8.03
N ASN A 300 -23.70 2.98 8.11
CA ASN A 300 -23.59 4.39 7.74
C ASN A 300 -23.46 4.59 6.22
N ILE A 301 -22.69 3.73 5.54
CA ILE A 301 -22.45 3.85 4.09
C ILE A 301 -23.70 3.43 3.30
N TYR A 302 -24.32 2.32 3.69
CA TYR A 302 -25.48 1.72 3.01
C TYR A 302 -26.74 1.86 3.87
N TYR A 303 -26.98 3.10 4.32
CA TYR A 303 -28.06 3.40 5.25
C TYR A 303 -29.43 2.97 4.68
N ASP A 304 -29.72 3.29 3.42
CA ASP A 304 -31.05 3.02 2.86
C ASP A 304 -31.36 1.53 2.78
N GLU A 305 -30.35 0.70 2.55
CA GLU A 305 -30.43 -0.74 2.47
C GLU A 305 -30.50 -1.41 3.86
N LEU A 306 -29.84 -0.81 4.87
CA LEU A 306 -29.67 -1.39 6.21
C LEU A 306 -30.52 -0.74 7.31
N LYS A 307 -31.23 0.36 7.05
CA LYS A 307 -31.97 1.13 8.07
C LYS A 307 -32.94 0.30 8.93
N ASN A 308 -33.50 -0.77 8.37
CA ASN A 308 -34.41 -1.67 9.09
C ASN A 308 -33.70 -2.68 10.02
N LEU A 309 -32.38 -2.83 9.88
CA LEU A 309 -31.51 -3.72 10.65
C LEU A 309 -30.60 -2.96 11.63
N SER A 310 -30.59 -1.64 11.55
CA SER A 310 -29.69 -0.77 12.30
C SER A 310 -30.39 -0.04 13.44
N ASP A 311 -29.69 0.13 14.56
CA ASP A 311 -30.22 0.78 15.78
C ASP A 311 -30.11 2.32 15.76
N PHE A 312 -30.19 2.97 14.59
CA PHE A 312 -30.10 4.43 14.47
C PHE A 312 -31.48 5.08 14.36
N LYS A 313 -31.63 6.26 14.96
CA LYS A 313 -32.87 7.04 14.89
C LYS A 313 -32.70 8.24 13.96
N ILE A 314 -33.62 8.40 13.01
CA ILE A 314 -33.73 9.64 12.22
C ILE A 314 -34.78 10.53 12.85
N PHE A 315 -34.38 11.76 13.16
CA PHE A 315 -35.26 12.75 13.77
C PHE A 315 -35.90 13.60 12.69
N LYS A 316 -37.22 13.82 12.81
CA LYS A 316 -37.99 14.64 11.85
C LYS A 316 -38.35 16.01 12.40
N SER A 317 -38.29 16.19 13.72
CA SER A 317 -38.51 17.48 14.38
C SER A 317 -37.59 17.64 15.58
N ILE A 318 -37.34 18.89 15.98
CA ILE A 318 -36.45 19.16 17.11
C ILE A 318 -37.05 18.66 18.43
N GLU A 319 -38.38 18.67 18.57
CA GLU A 319 -39.11 18.14 19.73
C GLU A 319 -38.89 16.63 19.91
N GLU A 320 -38.79 15.88 18.80
CA GLU A 320 -38.46 14.45 18.86
C GLU A 320 -37.05 14.23 19.40
N VAL A 321 -36.08 15.08 19.02
CA VAL A 321 -34.71 15.03 19.51
C VAL A 321 -34.66 15.38 21.00
N GLU A 322 -35.36 16.45 21.39
CA GLU A 322 -35.41 16.92 22.78
C GLU A 322 -35.98 15.85 23.70
N ASN A 323 -37.12 15.25 23.36
CA ASN A 323 -37.72 14.18 24.14
C ASN A 323 -36.81 12.95 24.20
N TYR A 324 -36.13 12.61 23.10
CA TYR A 324 -35.23 11.46 23.09
C TYR A 324 -33.97 11.69 23.92
N ALA A 325 -33.34 12.86 23.80
CA ALA A 325 -32.15 13.24 24.56
C ALA A 325 -32.46 13.27 26.07
N GLU A 326 -33.64 13.76 26.45
CA GLU A 326 -34.10 13.79 27.85
C GLU A 326 -34.15 12.39 28.48
N ASN A 327 -34.62 11.40 27.73
CA ASN A 327 -34.79 10.02 28.21
C ASN A 327 -33.51 9.17 28.09
N THR A 328 -32.54 9.58 27.27
CA THR A 328 -31.36 8.76 26.95
C THR A 328 -30.11 9.19 27.72
N LEU A 329 -29.94 10.49 27.98
CA LEU A 329 -28.75 11.00 28.68
C LEU A 329 -28.81 10.68 30.18
N ASN A 330 -27.91 9.82 30.63
CA ASN A 330 -27.71 9.54 32.05
C ASN A 330 -26.60 10.44 32.65
N LYS A 331 -26.52 10.49 33.99
CA LYS A 331 -25.52 11.31 34.72
C LYS A 331 -24.07 11.03 34.33
N LYS A 332 -23.74 9.79 33.96
CA LYS A 332 -22.37 9.42 33.55
C LYS A 332 -22.03 9.99 32.18
N ASP A 333 -23.01 10.03 31.28
CA ASP A 333 -22.85 10.58 29.95
C ASP A 333 -22.81 12.11 29.98
N GLU A 334 -23.66 12.76 30.78
CA GLU A 334 -23.60 14.21 30.98
C GLU A 334 -22.23 14.68 31.49
N LYS A 335 -21.58 13.87 32.34
CA LYS A 335 -20.22 14.16 32.82
C LYS A 335 -19.16 14.16 31.70
N LYS A 336 -19.36 13.42 30.61
CA LYS A 336 -18.40 13.40 29.48
C LYS A 336 -18.46 14.67 28.64
N VAL A 337 -19.59 15.38 28.69
CA VAL A 337 -19.90 16.60 27.93
C VAL A 337 -20.20 17.78 28.86
N ASP A 338 -19.65 17.76 30.07
CA ASP A 338 -19.83 18.79 31.10
C ASP A 338 -19.23 20.15 30.74
N PHE A 339 -18.27 20.15 29.80
CA PHE A 339 -17.69 21.34 29.19
C PHE A 339 -18.71 22.15 28.36
N ILE A 340 -19.85 21.56 28.00
CA ILE A 340 -20.95 22.27 27.34
C ILE A 340 -21.89 22.81 28.43
N LYS A 341 -21.75 24.11 28.70
CA LYS A 341 -22.46 24.79 29.80
C LYS A 341 -23.78 25.43 29.35
N GLU A 342 -23.81 25.92 28.12
CA GLU A 342 -24.94 26.61 27.50
C GLU A 342 -25.09 26.07 26.07
N ALA A 343 -26.29 26.16 25.49
CA ALA A 343 -26.51 25.69 24.12
C ALA A 343 -26.10 26.77 23.12
N ASN A 344 -26.62 27.99 23.26
CA ASN A 344 -26.37 29.13 22.36
C ASN A 344 -26.59 28.79 20.87
N VAL A 345 -27.45 27.81 20.58
CA VAL A 345 -27.81 27.35 19.23
C VAL A 345 -29.31 27.50 19.03
N LEU A 346 -29.73 28.07 17.91
CA LEU A 346 -31.13 28.22 17.57
C LEU A 346 -31.63 26.99 16.80
N ILE A 347 -32.93 26.73 16.89
CA ILE A 347 -33.59 25.77 15.99
C ILE A 347 -33.69 26.37 14.57
N LYS A 348 -33.91 25.53 13.55
CA LYS A 348 -33.82 25.92 12.12
C LYS A 348 -34.61 27.18 11.72
N ASP A 349 -35.79 27.39 12.29
CA ASP A 349 -36.64 28.56 12.00
C ASP A 349 -36.28 29.81 12.81
N LYS A 350 -35.23 29.74 13.63
CA LYS A 350 -34.73 30.80 14.52
C LYS A 350 -35.75 31.28 15.57
N SER A 351 -36.81 30.51 15.85
CA SER A 351 -37.87 30.91 16.80
C SER A 351 -37.46 30.85 18.27
N ARG A 352 -36.51 29.97 18.62
CA ARG A 352 -35.98 29.80 19.98
C ARG A 352 -34.63 29.12 20.00
N GLU A 353 -33.97 29.16 21.15
CA GLU A 353 -32.80 28.33 21.45
C GLU A 353 -33.20 26.86 21.62
N VAL A 354 -32.34 25.95 21.17
CA VAL A 354 -32.47 24.52 21.35
C VAL A 354 -32.15 24.13 22.79
N ASN A 355 -32.80 23.10 23.32
CA ASN A 355 -32.42 22.55 24.62
C ASN A 355 -30.96 22.05 24.61
N ILE A 356 -30.17 22.48 25.60
CA ILE A 356 -28.76 22.08 25.78
C ILE A 356 -28.53 20.56 25.75
N LYS A 357 -29.51 19.76 26.18
CA LYS A 357 -29.41 18.31 26.14
C LYS A 357 -29.32 17.75 24.72
N VAL A 358 -29.90 18.42 23.72
CA VAL A 358 -29.73 18.07 22.30
C VAL A 358 -28.27 18.24 21.89
N ILE A 359 -27.65 19.36 22.24
CA ILE A 359 -26.24 19.64 21.93
C ILE A 359 -25.30 18.66 22.66
N LYS A 360 -25.58 18.38 23.95
CA LYS A 360 -24.84 17.37 24.73
C LYS A 360 -24.96 15.98 24.13
N TYR A 361 -26.15 15.58 23.70
CA TYR A 361 -26.38 14.31 23.02
C TYR A 361 -25.60 14.23 21.70
N LEU A 362 -25.63 15.29 20.88
CA LEU A 362 -24.87 15.38 19.64
C LEU A 362 -23.36 15.18 19.88
N TYR A 363 -22.77 15.91 20.83
CA TYR A 363 -21.34 15.75 21.17
C TYR A 363 -21.02 14.37 21.77
N LEU A 364 -21.95 13.78 22.53
CA LEU A 364 -21.78 12.44 23.07
C LEU A 364 -21.74 11.38 21.95
N LYS A 365 -22.59 11.50 20.94
CA LYS A 365 -22.56 10.60 19.78
C LYS A 365 -21.23 10.63 19.04
N TYR A 366 -20.62 11.80 18.90
CA TYR A 366 -19.23 11.89 18.40
C TYR A 366 -18.18 11.30 19.37
N LEU A 367 -18.38 11.40 20.69
CA LEU A 367 -17.49 10.76 21.67
C LEU A 367 -17.54 9.22 21.62
N GLU A 368 -18.68 8.63 21.25
CA GLU A 368 -18.81 7.18 21.06
C GLU A 368 -18.03 6.67 19.84
N LEU A 369 -17.72 7.56 18.89
CA LEU A 369 -17.02 7.25 17.63
C LEU A 369 -15.48 7.23 17.72
N LYS A 370 -14.88 7.36 18.92
CA LYS A 370 -13.42 7.53 19.10
C LYS A 370 -12.52 6.53 18.35
N LYS A 371 -13.01 5.36 17.94
CA LYS A 371 -12.23 4.39 17.15
C LYS A 371 -12.40 4.55 15.63
N TYR A 372 -13.60 4.84 15.13
CA TYR A 372 -13.93 4.98 13.71
C TYR A 372 -14.96 6.09 13.57
N ILE A 373 -14.63 7.15 12.82
CA ILE A 373 -15.54 8.27 12.60
C ILE A 373 -16.06 8.05 11.19
N TYR A 374 -17.37 7.89 11.08
CA TYR A 374 -18.12 7.89 9.83
C TYR A 374 -19.13 9.04 9.95
N ARG A 375 -19.60 9.56 8.82
CA ARG A 375 -20.70 10.52 8.82
C ARG A 375 -21.95 9.78 9.34
N ILE A 376 -22.51 10.25 10.46
CA ILE A 376 -23.63 9.56 11.10
C ILE A 376 -24.91 10.21 10.58
N VAL A 377 -25.71 9.44 9.84
CA VAL A 377 -27.01 9.87 9.32
C VAL A 377 -27.94 10.38 10.43
N GLU A 378 -27.93 9.72 11.60
CA GLU A 378 -28.62 10.18 12.82
C GLU A 378 -28.17 11.58 13.26
N ILE A 379 -26.86 11.88 13.27
CA ILE A 379 -26.38 13.21 13.67
C ILE A 379 -26.74 14.27 12.63
N ASP A 380 -26.56 13.97 11.35
CA ASP A 380 -26.93 14.90 10.28
C ASP A 380 -28.42 15.24 10.36
N SER A 381 -29.29 14.26 10.68
CA SER A 381 -30.72 14.51 10.90
C SER A 381 -31.01 15.48 12.06
N ILE A 382 -30.13 15.58 13.06
CA ILE A 382 -30.25 16.56 14.15
C ILE A 382 -29.74 17.92 13.69
N ILE A 383 -28.58 17.98 13.04
CA ILE A 383 -27.97 19.23 12.58
C ILE A 383 -28.86 19.93 11.55
N ASP A 384 -29.53 19.17 10.69
CA ASP A 384 -30.48 19.69 9.69
C ASP A 384 -31.72 20.34 10.32
N LEU A 385 -31.98 20.12 11.62
CA LEU A 385 -33.06 20.73 12.40
C LEU A 385 -32.59 21.96 13.21
N LEU A 386 -31.30 22.28 13.19
CA LEU A 386 -30.71 23.45 13.83
C LEU A 386 -30.51 24.58 12.82
N ASP A 387 -30.45 25.81 13.34
CA ASP A 387 -29.97 26.93 12.54
C ASP A 387 -28.46 26.82 12.33
N LYS A 388 -28.04 26.85 11.07
CA LYS A 388 -26.64 26.60 10.68
C LYS A 388 -25.70 27.65 11.25
N GLU A 389 -26.04 28.94 11.18
CA GLU A 389 -25.15 30.03 11.60
C GLU A 389 -24.86 29.95 13.11
N SER A 390 -25.91 29.81 13.92
CA SER A 390 -25.76 29.67 15.37
C SER A 390 -25.05 28.38 15.78
N PHE A 391 -25.33 27.25 15.11
CA PHE A 391 -24.61 25.99 15.36
C PHE A 391 -23.12 26.08 15.06
N LEU A 392 -22.74 26.71 13.95
CA LEU A 392 -21.33 26.86 13.58
C LEU A 392 -20.59 27.79 14.54
N SER A 393 -21.19 28.92 14.92
CA SER A 393 -20.61 29.82 15.91
C SER A 393 -20.42 29.12 17.26
N PHE A 394 -21.39 28.32 17.69
CA PHE A 394 -21.26 27.49 18.87
C PHE A 394 -20.10 26.48 18.75
N ALA A 395 -20.02 25.73 17.64
CA ALA A 395 -18.97 24.73 17.44
C ALA A 395 -17.57 25.37 17.44
N GLU A 396 -17.40 26.52 16.80
CA GLU A 396 -16.18 27.33 16.79
C GLU A 396 -15.78 27.73 18.22
N ASN A 397 -16.71 28.29 18.99
CA ASN A 397 -16.46 28.73 20.37
C ASN A 397 -16.04 27.56 21.27
N ILE A 398 -16.77 26.44 21.22
CA ILE A 398 -16.42 25.25 22.01
C ILE A 398 -15.04 24.70 21.62
N TYR A 399 -14.70 24.71 20.34
CA TYR A 399 -13.36 24.31 19.89
C TYR A 399 -12.27 25.22 20.46
N ARG A 400 -12.44 26.54 20.37
CA ARG A 400 -11.47 27.53 20.88
C ARG A 400 -11.32 27.49 22.39
N GLU A 401 -12.42 27.34 23.12
CA GLU A 401 -12.42 27.32 24.59
C GLU A 401 -11.84 26.03 25.16
N THR A 402 -12.17 24.88 24.57
CA THR A 402 -11.88 23.58 25.20
C THR A 402 -10.69 22.85 24.60
N ASN A 403 -10.37 23.11 23.34
CA ASN A 403 -9.36 22.39 22.55
C ASN A 403 -9.51 20.84 22.60
N LYS A 404 -10.73 20.33 22.80
CA LYS A 404 -11.01 18.89 22.85
C LYS A 404 -11.09 18.30 21.44
N GLU A 405 -10.58 17.08 21.26
CA GLU A 405 -10.65 16.34 19.99
C GLU A 405 -12.08 16.27 19.41
N THR A 406 -13.10 16.07 20.24
CA THR A 406 -14.50 16.03 19.79
C THR A 406 -14.99 17.38 19.28
N ALA A 407 -14.54 18.48 19.89
CA ALA A 407 -14.89 19.82 19.43
C ALA A 407 -14.19 20.14 18.11
N GLN A 408 -12.90 19.79 17.99
CA GLN A 408 -12.15 19.88 16.73
C GLN A 408 -12.80 19.07 15.62
N LEU A 409 -13.28 17.86 15.92
CA LEU A 409 -13.98 17.02 14.96
C LEU A 409 -15.25 17.69 14.43
N ILE A 410 -16.13 18.15 15.32
CA ILE A 410 -17.41 18.76 14.93
C ILE A 410 -17.17 20.05 14.15
N TYR A 411 -16.29 20.92 14.66
CA TYR A 411 -15.95 22.17 13.99
C TYR A 411 -15.31 21.90 12.62
N GLY A 412 -14.41 20.92 12.50
CA GLY A 412 -13.80 20.54 11.22
C GLY A 412 -14.74 19.85 10.23
N LEU A 413 -15.79 19.17 10.72
CA LEU A 413 -16.80 18.54 9.85
C LEU A 413 -17.80 19.56 9.28
N TYR A 414 -18.21 20.55 10.07
CA TYR A 414 -19.33 21.44 9.68
C TYR A 414 -18.92 22.89 9.45
N GLY A 415 -17.82 23.36 10.04
CA GLY A 415 -17.36 24.76 10.01
C GLY A 415 -16.72 25.23 8.71
N GLY A 416 -16.80 24.43 7.64
CA GLY A 416 -16.38 24.85 6.30
C GLY A 416 -14.88 25.12 6.19
N TYR A 417 -14.55 26.07 5.31
CA TYR A 417 -13.16 26.38 4.97
C TYR A 417 -12.39 26.94 6.16
N GLU A 418 -12.98 27.90 6.86
CA GLU A 418 -12.38 28.63 7.97
C GLU A 418 -11.96 27.66 9.09
N ALA A 419 -12.82 26.69 9.40
CA ALA A 419 -12.53 25.65 10.38
C ALA A 419 -11.37 24.75 9.96
N LEU A 420 -11.38 24.27 8.70
CA LEU A 420 -10.30 23.42 8.20
C LEU A 420 -8.96 24.15 8.18
N GLU A 421 -8.94 25.43 7.79
CA GLU A 421 -7.72 26.24 7.79
C GLU A 421 -7.20 26.50 9.21
N GLU A 422 -8.08 26.85 10.16
CA GLU A 422 -7.72 27.07 11.56
C GLU A 422 -7.16 25.80 12.20
N ILE A 423 -7.81 24.66 11.96
CA ILE A 423 -7.34 23.36 12.48
C ILE A 423 -6.02 22.96 11.80
N TYR A 424 -5.88 23.17 10.48
CA TYR A 424 -4.64 22.86 9.76
C TYR A 424 -3.44 23.64 10.33
N LYS A 425 -3.61 24.93 10.62
CA LYS A 425 -2.55 25.77 11.21
C LYS A 425 -2.13 25.31 12.60
N LYS A 426 -3.05 24.72 13.37
CA LYS A 426 -2.79 24.30 14.76
C LYS A 426 -2.31 22.85 14.87
N ASP A 427 -2.88 21.95 14.08
CA ASP A 427 -2.80 20.49 14.25
C ASP A 427 -2.84 19.72 12.91
N GLY A 428 -2.42 20.35 11.81
CA GLY A 428 -2.58 19.85 10.44
C GLY A 428 -1.87 18.55 10.06
N GLU A 429 -1.03 18.00 10.93
CA GLU A 429 -0.38 16.69 10.73
C GLU A 429 -0.95 15.58 11.63
N SER A 430 -2.00 15.84 12.41
CA SER A 430 -2.54 14.85 13.35
C SER A 430 -3.40 13.79 12.67
N LYS A 431 -3.43 12.61 13.30
CA LYS A 431 -4.31 11.51 12.88
C LYS A 431 -5.79 11.93 12.88
N LEU A 432 -6.17 12.83 13.78
CA LEU A 432 -7.53 13.35 13.85
C LEU A 432 -7.84 14.26 12.66
N PHE A 433 -6.90 15.14 12.27
CA PHE A 433 -7.12 16.03 11.14
C PHE A 433 -7.24 15.28 9.81
N PHE A 434 -6.38 14.28 9.55
CA PHE A 434 -6.54 13.41 8.36
C PHE A 434 -7.90 12.71 8.32
N LYS A 435 -8.43 12.35 9.50
CA LYS A 435 -9.75 11.73 9.62
C LYS A 435 -10.89 12.72 9.36
N ILE A 436 -10.72 14.00 9.70
CA ILE A 436 -11.65 15.09 9.33
C ILE A 436 -11.63 15.29 7.81
N LEU A 437 -10.45 15.31 7.19
CA LEU A 437 -10.30 15.45 5.74
C LEU A 437 -10.96 14.26 5.00
N SER A 438 -10.72 13.02 5.44
CA SER A 438 -11.33 11.85 4.78
C SER A 438 -12.86 11.85 4.83
N LEU A 439 -13.47 12.48 5.83
CA LEU A 439 -14.93 12.62 5.95
C LEU A 439 -15.51 13.79 5.17
N ASN A 440 -14.69 14.80 4.87
CA ASN A 440 -15.04 15.93 4.03
C ASN A 440 -14.50 15.78 2.60
N LYS A 441 -14.30 14.54 2.13
CA LYS A 441 -13.59 14.25 0.88
C LYS A 441 -14.27 14.78 -0.39
N GLU A 442 -15.56 15.08 -0.31
CA GLU A 442 -16.33 15.73 -1.39
C GLU A 442 -16.10 17.24 -1.49
N ASN A 443 -15.58 17.88 -0.44
CA ASN A 443 -15.35 19.31 -0.40
C ASN A 443 -14.08 19.67 -1.19
N GLU A 444 -14.18 20.56 -2.19
CA GLU A 444 -13.02 20.98 -2.99
C GLU A 444 -11.88 21.57 -2.15
N TYR A 445 -12.18 22.21 -1.03
CA TYR A 445 -11.18 22.77 -0.14
C TYR A 445 -10.39 21.70 0.61
N THR A 446 -11.06 20.61 1.01
CA THR A 446 -10.40 19.42 1.56
C THR A 446 -9.38 18.87 0.57
N ILE A 447 -9.77 18.75 -0.71
CA ILE A 447 -8.88 18.25 -1.76
C ILE A 447 -7.65 19.18 -1.91
N LYS A 448 -7.85 20.50 -1.90
CA LYS A 448 -6.76 21.49 -1.93
C LYS A 448 -5.80 21.35 -0.73
N ILE A 449 -6.33 21.15 0.48
CA ILE A 449 -5.51 20.92 1.68
C ILE A 449 -4.73 19.62 1.55
N LEU A 450 -5.36 18.54 1.09
CA LEU A 450 -4.70 17.25 0.88
C LEU A 450 -3.55 17.37 -0.14
N PHE A 451 -3.75 18.05 -1.27
CA PHE A 451 -2.66 18.30 -2.23
C PHE A 451 -1.56 19.18 -1.65
N ASN A 452 -1.90 20.19 -0.86
CA ASN A 452 -0.91 21.01 -0.16
C ASN A 452 -0.05 20.16 0.78
N ILE A 453 -0.66 19.25 1.54
CA ILE A 453 0.05 18.32 2.43
C ILE A 453 0.91 17.33 1.62
N TYR A 454 0.32 16.68 0.62
CA TYR A 454 1.00 15.70 -0.24
C TYR A 454 2.26 16.29 -0.89
N ASN A 455 2.16 17.50 -1.42
CA ASN A 455 3.29 18.16 -2.08
C ASN A 455 4.32 18.70 -1.06
N ASN A 456 3.86 19.32 0.03
CA ASN A 456 4.70 20.22 0.83
C ASN A 456 5.09 19.67 2.23
N ALA A 457 4.47 18.59 2.72
CA ALA A 457 4.80 18.05 4.04
C ALA A 457 6.26 17.55 4.10
N LYS A 458 6.93 17.74 5.25
CA LYS A 458 8.33 17.31 5.40
C LYS A 458 8.48 15.79 5.59
N LYS A 459 7.50 15.16 6.24
CA LYS A 459 7.53 13.73 6.58
C LYS A 459 6.88 12.89 5.48
N MET A 460 7.57 11.85 5.03
CA MET A 460 7.06 10.93 4.00
C MET A 460 5.74 10.26 4.43
N ALA A 461 5.64 9.83 5.70
CA ALA A 461 4.41 9.24 6.22
C ALA A 461 3.19 10.18 6.12
N THR A 462 3.39 11.47 6.37
CA THR A 462 2.35 12.49 6.24
C THR A 462 1.93 12.69 4.78
N LYS A 463 2.89 12.66 3.85
CA LYS A 463 2.60 12.70 2.40
C LYS A 463 1.79 11.48 1.96
N ASN A 464 2.18 10.28 2.41
CA ASN A 464 1.49 9.04 2.07
C ASN A 464 0.05 9.03 2.60
N ASN A 465 -0.19 9.46 3.84
CA ASN A 465 -1.56 9.58 4.37
C ASN A 465 -2.44 10.51 3.53
N ALA A 466 -1.89 11.64 3.03
CA ALA A 466 -2.64 12.54 2.15
C ALA A 466 -2.89 11.89 0.78
N LEU A 467 -1.88 11.22 0.22
CA LEU A 467 -1.96 10.51 -1.05
C LEU A 467 -3.02 9.41 -1.02
N ASP A 468 -3.07 8.63 0.06
CA ASP A 468 -4.04 7.54 0.22
C ASP A 468 -5.48 8.06 0.14
N ILE A 469 -5.77 9.18 0.81
CA ILE A 469 -7.10 9.82 0.75
C ILE A 469 -7.38 10.38 -0.65
N LEU A 470 -6.40 11.00 -1.31
CA LEU A 470 -6.58 11.52 -2.67
C LEU A 470 -6.83 10.40 -3.70
N ILE A 471 -6.16 9.26 -3.56
CA ILE A 471 -6.39 8.07 -4.38
C ILE A 471 -7.81 7.54 -4.16
N GLU A 472 -8.28 7.51 -2.91
CA GLU A 472 -9.67 7.16 -2.59
C GLU A 472 -10.66 8.11 -3.28
N ILE A 473 -10.40 9.43 -3.22
CA ILE A 473 -11.23 10.44 -3.90
C ILE A 473 -11.28 10.25 -5.41
N ALA A 474 -10.14 9.98 -6.04
CA ALA A 474 -10.07 9.74 -7.48
C ALA A 474 -10.90 8.50 -7.88
N LYS A 475 -10.80 7.42 -7.10
CA LYS A 475 -11.59 6.20 -7.27
C LYS A 475 -13.10 6.45 -7.12
N ASP A 476 -13.52 7.15 -6.07
CA ASP A 476 -14.93 7.48 -5.85
C ASP A 476 -15.52 8.31 -7.00
N LYS A 477 -14.73 9.25 -7.53
CA LYS A 477 -15.09 10.08 -8.67
C LYS A 477 -14.98 9.34 -10.01
N LYS A 478 -14.44 8.12 -10.03
CA LYS A 478 -14.17 7.33 -11.25
C LYS A 478 -13.37 8.11 -12.29
N ILE A 479 -12.37 8.85 -11.81
CA ILE A 479 -11.43 9.57 -12.67
C ILE A 479 -10.01 9.08 -12.41
N PRO A 480 -9.12 9.12 -13.41
CA PRO A 480 -7.70 8.89 -13.18
C PRO A 480 -7.13 9.86 -12.15
N PHE A 481 -6.22 9.39 -11.30
CA PHE A 481 -5.62 10.21 -10.24
C PHE A 481 -4.95 11.48 -10.80
N TYR A 482 -4.27 11.37 -11.95
CA TYR A 482 -3.62 12.51 -12.59
C TYR A 482 -4.60 13.62 -13.02
N ASN A 483 -5.89 13.30 -13.27
CA ASN A 483 -6.91 14.32 -13.54
C ASN A 483 -7.23 15.14 -12.29
N LEU A 484 -7.23 14.49 -11.13
CA LEU A 484 -7.33 15.19 -9.85
C LEU A 484 -6.08 16.04 -9.59
N GLU A 485 -4.89 15.52 -9.93
CA GLU A 485 -3.64 16.27 -9.82
C GLU A 485 -3.60 17.50 -10.73
N LEU A 486 -4.14 17.43 -11.95
CA LEU A 486 -4.24 18.56 -12.87
C LEU A 486 -5.06 19.69 -12.25
N LYS A 487 -6.26 19.37 -11.76
CA LYS A 487 -7.19 20.37 -11.23
C LYS A 487 -6.68 21.05 -9.97
N TYR A 488 -6.09 20.29 -9.05
CA TYR A 488 -5.76 20.79 -7.71
C TYR A 488 -4.27 20.93 -7.44
N ASN A 489 -3.41 20.84 -8.47
CA ASN A 489 -1.99 21.11 -8.28
C ASN A 489 -1.75 22.54 -7.80
N SER A 490 -0.67 22.71 -7.05
CA SER A 490 -0.28 24.00 -6.54
C SER A 490 0.24 24.89 -7.68
N ASN A 491 -0.38 26.06 -7.88
CA ASN A 491 0.24 27.17 -8.60
C ASN A 491 1.27 27.93 -7.72
N ILE A 492 1.58 27.39 -6.53
CA ILE A 492 2.44 27.96 -5.47
C ILE A 492 2.11 29.42 -5.13
N GLY A 493 0.85 29.82 -5.38
CA GLY A 493 0.29 31.14 -5.16
C GLY A 493 0.75 32.22 -6.13
N PHE A 494 1.18 31.85 -7.35
CA PHE A 494 1.19 32.79 -8.48
C PHE A 494 -0.23 33.02 -8.98
N ASP A 495 -0.55 34.25 -9.32
CA ASP A 495 -1.80 34.61 -9.98
C ASP A 495 -1.70 34.47 -11.51
N LYS A 496 -2.81 34.77 -12.21
CA LYS A 496 -2.91 34.77 -13.67
C LYS A 496 -1.95 35.74 -14.37
N ASN A 497 -1.40 36.72 -13.66
CA ASN A 497 -0.41 37.67 -14.19
C ASN A 497 1.02 37.17 -13.97
N ASN A 498 1.20 35.93 -13.52
CA ASN A 498 2.49 35.34 -13.14
C ASN A 498 3.14 36.04 -11.94
N GLU A 499 2.34 36.68 -11.06
CA GLU A 499 2.81 37.41 -9.90
C GLU A 499 2.42 36.74 -8.58
N LYS A 500 3.33 36.81 -7.59
CA LYS A 500 3.06 36.39 -6.22
C LYS A 500 3.52 37.46 -5.23
N ILE A 501 2.59 38.07 -4.52
CA ILE A 501 2.89 39.07 -3.49
C ILE A 501 3.59 38.38 -2.30
N LEU A 502 4.76 38.90 -1.90
CA LEU A 502 5.45 38.46 -0.68
C LEU A 502 5.08 39.36 0.51
N ASP A 503 5.07 40.67 0.27
CA ASP A 503 4.65 41.71 1.21
C ASP A 503 4.40 43.04 0.47
N GLU A 504 4.22 44.12 1.22
CA GLU A 504 4.04 45.48 0.71
C GLU A 504 5.21 46.04 -0.13
N ASN A 505 6.41 45.43 -0.03
CA ASN A 505 7.63 45.91 -0.69
C ASN A 505 8.05 45.02 -1.86
N TYR A 506 7.79 43.71 -1.77
CA TYR A 506 8.31 42.73 -2.72
C TYR A 506 7.23 41.80 -3.28
N LYS A 507 7.37 41.48 -4.57
CA LYS A 507 6.63 40.39 -5.24
C LYS A 507 7.59 39.49 -6.01
N LEU A 508 7.16 38.27 -6.29
CA LEU A 508 7.83 37.36 -7.20
C LEU A 508 7.17 37.39 -8.58
N ILE A 509 7.98 37.26 -9.62
CA ILE A 509 7.55 37.16 -11.01
C ILE A 509 8.03 35.83 -11.57
N LEU A 510 7.11 35.05 -12.13
CA LEU A 510 7.43 33.82 -12.88
C LEU A 510 7.68 34.17 -14.35
N ASN A 511 8.95 34.11 -14.76
CA ASN A 511 9.38 34.51 -16.10
C ASN A 511 9.04 33.45 -17.17
N ASN A 512 9.23 33.75 -18.45
CA ASN A 512 8.89 32.84 -19.56
C ASN A 512 9.77 31.57 -19.60
N ASP A 513 11.01 31.65 -19.11
CA ASP A 513 11.91 30.52 -18.93
C ASP A 513 11.67 29.74 -17.62
N TYR A 514 10.53 29.98 -16.97
CA TYR A 514 10.16 29.46 -15.65
C TYR A 514 11.05 29.88 -14.48
N SER A 515 12.04 30.76 -14.70
CA SER A 515 12.81 31.30 -13.58
C SER A 515 11.95 32.23 -12.72
N VAL A 516 12.28 32.33 -11.43
CA VAL A 516 11.54 33.19 -10.48
C VAL A 516 12.38 34.39 -10.07
N SER A 517 11.96 35.56 -10.54
CA SER A 517 12.56 36.87 -10.27
C SER A 517 11.91 37.54 -9.05
N ILE A 518 12.66 38.40 -8.37
CA ILE A 518 12.14 39.23 -7.28
C ILE A 518 11.98 40.65 -7.81
N PHE A 519 10.81 41.24 -7.61
CA PHE A 519 10.50 42.59 -8.02
C PHE A 519 10.28 43.49 -6.81
N ASP A 520 10.99 44.61 -6.79
CA ASP A 520 10.80 45.67 -5.80
C ASP A 520 9.66 46.58 -6.27
N ILE A 521 8.56 46.58 -5.51
CA ILE A 521 7.33 47.28 -5.84
C ILE A 521 7.53 48.80 -5.79
N LYS A 522 8.29 49.29 -4.80
CA LYS A 522 8.52 50.73 -4.59
C LYS A 522 9.44 51.30 -5.66
N GLU A 523 10.49 50.57 -5.99
CA GLU A 523 11.51 50.98 -6.96
C GLU A 523 11.19 50.59 -8.40
N SER A 524 10.09 49.85 -8.61
CA SER A 524 9.64 49.34 -9.92
C SER A 524 10.74 48.63 -10.72
N LYS A 525 11.51 47.75 -10.08
CA LYS A 525 12.66 47.06 -10.73
C LYS A 525 12.83 45.62 -10.29
N ILE A 526 13.36 44.79 -11.20
CA ILE A 526 13.78 43.41 -10.91
C ILE A 526 15.12 43.42 -10.17
N LEU A 527 15.21 42.63 -9.09
CA LEU A 527 16.42 42.48 -8.28
C LEU A 527 17.25 41.29 -8.74
N LYS A 528 18.57 41.49 -8.84
CA LYS A 528 19.54 40.45 -9.22
C LYS A 528 19.75 39.39 -8.14
N SER A 529 19.46 39.70 -6.88
CA SER A 529 19.66 38.79 -5.74
C SER A 529 18.61 39.04 -4.66
N ILE A 530 18.47 38.06 -3.75
CA ILE A 530 17.57 38.18 -2.59
C ILE A 530 18.04 39.36 -1.71
N PRO A 531 17.16 40.32 -1.34
CA PRO A 531 17.53 41.45 -0.49
C PRO A 531 18.14 40.98 0.83
N ARG A 532 19.25 41.60 1.25
CA ARG A 532 19.97 41.22 2.48
C ARG A 532 19.13 41.41 3.74
N ASN A 533 18.33 42.47 3.76
CA ASN A 533 17.43 42.89 4.83
C ASN A 533 16.09 42.14 4.87
N LEU A 534 15.85 41.19 3.96
CA LEU A 534 14.64 40.37 3.99
C LEU A 534 14.69 39.38 5.16
N ASP A 535 13.56 39.17 5.83
CA ASP A 535 13.41 38.17 6.90
C ASP A 535 13.81 36.75 6.45
N GLU A 536 14.44 35.98 7.33
CA GLU A 536 14.98 34.64 6.99
C GLU A 536 13.89 33.66 6.55
N ASN A 537 12.68 33.71 7.14
CA ASN A 537 11.58 32.84 6.68
C ASN A 537 11.18 33.17 5.25
N LYS A 538 11.16 34.46 4.88
CA LYS A 538 10.89 34.90 3.50
C LYS A 538 12.00 34.48 2.55
N LYS A 539 13.28 34.58 2.95
CA LYS A 539 14.40 34.09 2.15
C LYS A 539 14.29 32.58 1.91
N GLN A 540 13.94 31.82 2.94
CA GLN A 540 13.72 30.37 2.85
C GLN A 540 12.55 30.06 1.90
N ASN A 541 11.45 30.82 1.99
CA ASN A 541 10.28 30.68 1.13
C ASN A 541 10.60 30.95 -0.34
N ILE A 542 11.42 31.96 -0.66
CA ILE A 542 11.84 32.23 -2.04
C ILE A 542 12.66 31.06 -2.62
N LYS A 543 13.60 30.52 -1.82
CA LYS A 543 14.38 29.34 -2.23
C LYS A 543 13.46 28.13 -2.47
N TYR A 544 12.52 27.91 -1.56
CA TYR A 544 11.52 26.86 -1.67
C TYR A 544 10.69 27.00 -2.95
N ILE A 545 10.13 28.18 -3.23
CA ILE A 545 9.34 28.46 -4.43
C ILE A 545 10.13 28.15 -5.69
N ARG A 546 11.39 28.59 -5.78
CA ARG A 546 12.27 28.30 -6.93
C ARG A 546 12.47 26.80 -7.17
N GLU A 547 12.69 26.03 -6.11
CA GLU A 547 12.82 24.58 -6.20
C GLU A 547 11.50 23.90 -6.60
N GLN A 548 10.38 24.34 -6.02
CA GLN A 548 9.06 23.78 -6.31
C GLN A 548 8.61 24.04 -7.74
N VAL A 549 8.91 25.20 -8.34
CA VAL A 549 8.63 25.44 -9.77
C VAL A 549 9.24 24.33 -10.64
N SER A 550 10.51 23.98 -10.42
CA SER A 550 11.18 22.91 -11.18
C SER A 550 10.50 21.55 -11.00
N ASN A 551 10.08 21.23 -9.78
CA ASN A 551 9.39 19.97 -9.50
C ASN A 551 7.99 19.91 -10.14
N ILE A 552 7.24 21.02 -10.09
CA ILE A 552 5.92 21.13 -10.73
C ILE A 552 6.03 20.98 -12.25
N ILE A 553 7.05 21.58 -12.87
CA ILE A 553 7.30 21.43 -14.31
C ILE A 553 7.51 19.96 -14.68
N LYS A 554 8.40 19.25 -13.97
CA LYS A 554 8.63 17.82 -14.21
C LYS A 554 7.36 17.00 -14.06
N LYS A 555 6.54 17.34 -13.06
CA LYS A 555 5.26 16.69 -12.79
C LYS A 555 4.22 16.97 -13.90
N PHE A 556 4.10 18.21 -14.36
CA PHE A 556 3.22 18.54 -15.48
C PHE A 556 3.68 17.91 -16.79
N SER A 557 4.98 17.88 -17.09
CA SER A 557 5.51 17.10 -18.23
C SER A 557 5.10 15.63 -18.13
N TYR A 558 5.22 15.02 -16.94
CA TYR A 558 4.79 13.64 -16.72
C TYR A 558 3.29 13.46 -16.98
N ILE A 559 2.44 14.32 -16.41
CA ILE A 559 0.99 14.23 -16.59
C ILE A 559 0.60 14.45 -18.05
N LEU A 560 1.18 15.44 -18.74
CA LEU A 560 0.92 15.68 -20.16
C LEU A 560 1.29 14.47 -21.04
N ASN A 561 2.34 13.72 -20.70
CA ASN A 561 2.63 12.45 -21.38
C ASN A 561 1.54 11.40 -21.12
N GLN A 562 1.00 11.31 -19.90
CA GLN A 562 -0.15 10.44 -19.59
C GLN A 562 -1.39 10.84 -20.40
N LEU A 563 -1.68 12.14 -20.52
CA LEU A 563 -2.79 12.64 -21.36
C LEU A 563 -2.58 12.33 -22.84
N LEU A 564 -1.34 12.44 -23.33
CA LEU A 564 -1.02 12.11 -24.72
C LEU A 564 -1.27 10.62 -24.99
N ILE A 565 -0.94 9.75 -24.04
CA ILE A 565 -1.19 8.30 -24.09
C ILE A 565 -2.71 8.01 -24.03
N ALA A 566 -3.41 8.55 -23.03
CA ALA A 566 -4.80 8.21 -22.72
C ALA A 566 -5.82 8.80 -23.69
N GLY A 567 -5.58 10.03 -24.18
CA GLY A 567 -6.52 10.73 -25.05
C GLY A 567 -7.78 11.22 -24.35
N ASP A 568 -7.67 11.54 -23.06
CA ASP A 568 -8.75 12.08 -22.25
C ASP A 568 -9.35 13.34 -22.89
N LYS A 569 -10.68 13.45 -22.78
CA LYS A 569 -11.48 14.56 -23.29
C LYS A 569 -12.06 15.36 -22.14
N TYR A 570 -11.90 16.68 -22.21
CA TYR A 570 -12.36 17.61 -21.19
C TYR A 570 -13.39 18.58 -21.78
N ASP A 571 -14.33 19.04 -20.96
CA ASP A 571 -15.14 20.20 -21.30
C ASP A 571 -14.30 21.49 -21.29
N TYR A 572 -14.86 22.55 -21.86
CA TYR A 572 -14.15 23.83 -21.99
C TYR A 572 -13.83 24.46 -20.62
N ASP A 573 -14.71 24.32 -19.63
CA ASP A 573 -14.52 24.92 -18.31
C ASP A 573 -13.31 24.30 -17.60
N PHE A 574 -13.19 22.96 -17.61
CA PHE A 574 -12.03 22.25 -17.09
C PHE A 574 -10.77 22.60 -17.88
N PHE A 575 -10.85 22.59 -19.22
CA PHE A 575 -9.72 22.93 -20.07
C PHE A 575 -9.17 24.32 -19.75
N LYS A 576 -10.06 25.31 -19.66
CA LYS A 576 -9.72 26.68 -19.35
C LYS A 576 -9.14 26.83 -17.94
N GLU A 577 -9.78 26.23 -16.92
CA GLU A 577 -9.30 26.30 -15.54
C GLU A 577 -7.88 25.72 -15.40
N VAL A 578 -7.64 24.54 -15.99
CA VAL A 578 -6.42 23.77 -15.77
C VAL A 578 -5.28 24.22 -16.68
N PHE A 579 -5.53 24.38 -17.97
CA PHE A 579 -4.47 24.61 -18.95
C PHE A 579 -4.25 26.09 -19.25
N ILE A 580 -5.30 26.92 -19.15
CA ILE A 580 -5.20 28.35 -19.48
C ILE A 580 -5.02 29.21 -18.22
N ASP A 581 -5.89 29.08 -17.23
CA ASP A 581 -5.92 29.97 -16.06
C ASP A 581 -4.83 29.63 -15.03
N ASN A 582 -4.26 28.42 -15.06
CA ASN A 582 -3.12 28.04 -14.23
C ASN A 582 -1.81 28.63 -14.78
N PRO A 583 -1.11 29.52 -14.04
CA PRO A 583 0.03 30.27 -14.58
C PRO A 583 1.24 29.40 -14.94
N ILE A 584 1.40 28.24 -14.30
CA ILE A 584 2.51 27.33 -14.61
C ILE A 584 2.13 26.45 -15.82
N MET A 585 0.92 25.88 -15.84
CA MET A 585 0.47 25.04 -16.97
C MET A 585 0.27 25.85 -18.25
N ASN A 586 -0.20 27.09 -18.15
CA ASN A 586 -0.37 28.01 -19.28
C ASN A 586 0.88 28.11 -20.15
N LYS A 587 2.06 28.12 -19.53
CA LYS A 587 3.34 28.18 -20.25
C LYS A 587 3.64 26.91 -21.04
N PHE A 588 3.17 25.74 -20.59
CA PHE A 588 3.21 24.52 -21.39
C PHE A 588 2.26 24.68 -22.57
N ASP A 589 1.03 25.11 -22.28
CA ASP A 589 -0.09 25.17 -23.20
C ASP A 589 0.17 26.02 -24.46
N LEU A 590 0.96 27.10 -24.33
CA LEU A 590 1.39 27.92 -25.47
C LEU A 590 2.05 27.11 -26.61
N SER A 591 2.65 25.96 -26.29
CA SER A 591 3.35 25.09 -27.25
C SER A 591 2.62 23.78 -27.58
N LEU A 592 1.48 23.52 -26.92
CA LEU A 592 0.70 22.30 -27.10
C LEU A 592 -0.35 22.47 -28.19
N ILE A 593 -0.57 21.39 -28.93
CA ILE A 593 -1.66 21.32 -29.91
C ILE A 593 -2.80 20.49 -29.34
N TRP A 594 -4.02 21.01 -29.49
CA TRP A 594 -5.24 20.40 -28.98
C TRP A 594 -6.16 20.00 -30.12
N SER A 595 -7.03 19.03 -29.88
CA SER A 595 -8.11 18.62 -30.78
C SER A 595 -9.43 19.07 -30.19
N LEU A 596 -10.26 19.70 -31.02
CA LEU A 596 -11.59 20.17 -30.68
C LEU A 596 -12.64 19.22 -31.25
N TYR A 597 -13.64 18.90 -30.44
CA TYR A 597 -14.77 18.06 -30.80
C TYR A 597 -16.09 18.76 -30.50
N ASP A 598 -17.13 18.45 -31.28
CA ASP A 598 -18.49 18.90 -30.99
C ASP A 598 -19.10 18.15 -29.79
N ASN A 599 -20.31 18.54 -29.40
CA ASN A 599 -21.06 17.89 -28.31
C ASN A 599 -21.45 16.42 -28.61
N SER A 600 -21.32 15.99 -29.86
CA SER A 600 -21.56 14.62 -30.34
C SER A 600 -20.25 13.84 -30.49
N ASN A 601 -19.15 14.40 -30.00
CA ASN A 601 -17.81 13.83 -30.01
C ASN A 601 -17.17 13.69 -31.40
N ASN A 602 -17.68 14.39 -32.41
CA ASN A 602 -17.09 14.43 -33.75
C ASN A 602 -15.93 15.43 -33.77
N PHE A 603 -14.83 15.06 -34.42
CA PHE A 603 -13.68 15.92 -34.60
C PHE A 603 -14.03 17.14 -35.46
N ILE A 604 -13.65 18.34 -35.00
CA ILE A 604 -13.84 19.61 -35.71
C ILE A 604 -12.53 20.08 -36.34
N THR A 605 -11.52 20.34 -35.50
CA THR A 605 -10.21 20.85 -35.92
C THR A 605 -9.19 20.63 -34.81
N THR A 606 -7.90 20.74 -35.15
CA THR A 606 -6.86 21.01 -34.16
C THR A 606 -6.70 22.51 -33.93
N PHE A 607 -6.24 22.91 -32.75
CA PHE A 607 -5.97 24.30 -32.41
C PHE A 607 -4.82 24.46 -31.40
N ARG A 608 -4.33 25.70 -31.24
CA ARG A 608 -3.34 26.12 -30.23
C ARG A 608 -3.86 27.37 -29.51
N TYR A 609 -3.49 27.55 -28.24
CA TYR A 609 -3.70 28.78 -27.50
C TYR A 609 -2.60 29.81 -27.81
N SER A 610 -2.99 31.03 -28.22
CA SER A 610 -2.03 32.06 -28.65
C SER A 610 -1.41 32.87 -27.51
N GLY A 611 -1.91 32.76 -26.28
CA GLY A 611 -1.42 33.52 -25.12
C GLY A 611 -2.21 34.78 -24.78
N ASP A 612 -3.07 35.25 -25.68
CA ASP A 612 -3.84 36.50 -25.56
C ASP A 612 -5.35 36.28 -25.37
N GLY A 613 -5.77 35.03 -25.15
CA GLY A 613 -7.18 34.63 -25.10
C GLY A 613 -7.71 34.04 -26.40
N SER A 614 -6.98 34.17 -27.52
CA SER A 614 -7.40 33.61 -28.81
C SER A 614 -6.89 32.17 -29.03
N TYR A 615 -7.60 31.46 -29.90
CA TYR A 615 -7.25 30.11 -30.36
C TYR A 615 -7.14 30.13 -31.88
N THR A 616 -6.10 29.52 -32.44
CA THR A 616 -5.92 29.42 -33.90
C THR A 616 -5.77 27.98 -34.33
N ASN A 617 -6.14 27.66 -35.57
CA ASN A 617 -5.89 26.36 -36.19
C ASN A 617 -4.53 26.34 -36.92
N SER A 618 -4.23 25.23 -37.61
CA SER A 618 -2.97 25.04 -38.34
C SER A 618 -2.79 25.97 -39.55
N ASN A 619 -3.83 26.70 -39.95
CA ASN A 619 -3.79 27.69 -41.03
C ASN A 619 -3.79 29.14 -40.48
N ASP A 620 -3.53 29.33 -39.17
CA ASP A 620 -3.64 30.62 -38.47
C ASP A 620 -5.06 31.25 -38.47
N GLU A 621 -6.10 30.45 -38.69
CA GLU A 621 -7.49 30.92 -38.63
C GLU A 621 -8.03 30.83 -37.19
N GLU A 622 -8.80 31.82 -36.77
CA GLU A 622 -9.41 31.86 -35.43
C GLU A 622 -10.40 30.69 -35.22
N VAL A 623 -10.25 30.00 -34.10
CA VAL A 623 -11.10 28.88 -33.68
C VAL A 623 -12.01 29.33 -32.54
N LYS A 624 -13.32 29.14 -32.70
CA LYS A 624 -14.30 29.36 -31.63
C LYS A 624 -14.60 28.05 -30.92
N ILE A 625 -14.59 28.10 -29.60
CA ILE A 625 -14.84 26.94 -28.73
C ILE A 625 -16.14 27.20 -27.97
N ASP A 626 -17.14 26.33 -28.17
CA ASP A 626 -18.39 26.39 -27.42
C ASP A 626 -18.22 25.71 -26.05
N ASN A 627 -18.98 26.15 -25.04
CA ASN A 627 -18.89 25.56 -23.69
C ASN A 627 -19.26 24.05 -23.66
N SER A 628 -20.03 23.58 -24.63
CA SER A 628 -20.41 22.17 -24.76
C SER A 628 -19.43 21.32 -25.59
N SER A 629 -18.36 21.94 -26.13
CA SER A 629 -17.33 21.22 -26.89
C SER A 629 -16.45 20.39 -25.97
N PHE A 630 -15.84 19.35 -26.54
CA PHE A 630 -14.81 18.56 -25.87
C PHE A 630 -13.42 18.86 -26.46
N ILE A 631 -12.41 18.82 -25.60
CA ILE A 631 -11.02 19.12 -25.95
C ILE A 631 -10.13 17.97 -25.48
N SER A 632 -9.27 17.46 -26.35
CA SER A 632 -8.23 16.49 -26.00
C SER A 632 -6.87 16.97 -26.47
N LEU A 633 -5.80 16.57 -25.78
CA LEU A 633 -4.45 16.80 -26.30
C LEU A 633 -4.33 16.09 -27.66
N ALA A 634 -3.83 16.76 -28.70
CA ALA A 634 -3.80 16.16 -30.04
C ALA A 634 -2.72 15.07 -30.14
N SER A 635 -3.02 13.93 -30.75
CA SER A 635 -2.02 12.90 -31.05
C SER A 635 -1.73 12.83 -32.55
N PRO A 636 -0.46 12.73 -32.99
CA PRO A 636 -0.13 12.66 -34.41
C PRO A 636 -0.80 11.51 -35.17
N ILE A 637 -1.08 10.39 -34.51
CA ILE A 637 -1.79 9.25 -35.12
C ILE A 637 -3.23 9.60 -35.55
N GLU A 638 -3.79 10.68 -34.98
CA GLU A 638 -5.14 11.18 -35.25
C GLU A 638 -5.12 12.37 -36.22
N MET A 639 -3.94 12.75 -36.74
CA MET A 639 -3.74 13.89 -37.63
C MET A 639 -3.15 13.47 -38.98
N GLU A 640 -3.59 14.17 -40.02
CA GLU A 640 -2.98 14.10 -41.35
C GLU A 640 -1.55 14.70 -41.33
N GLU A 641 -0.65 14.15 -42.14
CA GLU A 641 0.75 14.61 -42.24
C GLU A 641 0.88 16.09 -42.65
N GLU A 642 -0.03 16.57 -43.50
CA GLU A 642 -0.08 17.98 -43.89
C GLU A 642 -0.34 18.88 -42.67
N THR A 643 -1.31 18.51 -41.83
CA THR A 643 -1.65 19.25 -40.61
C THR A 643 -0.50 19.26 -39.61
N ILE A 644 0.18 18.12 -39.43
CA ILE A 644 1.38 18.02 -38.58
C ILE A 644 2.49 18.94 -39.10
N THR A 645 2.73 18.93 -40.41
CA THR A 645 3.75 19.78 -41.06
C THR A 645 3.46 21.26 -40.85
N LYS A 646 2.19 21.69 -41.02
CA LYS A 646 1.77 23.07 -40.76
C LYS A 646 1.99 23.47 -39.31
N TRP A 647 1.60 22.63 -38.35
CA TRP A 647 1.84 22.92 -36.94
C TRP A 647 3.32 23.04 -36.59
N ARG A 648 4.17 22.17 -37.13
CA ARG A 648 5.63 22.26 -36.94
C ARG A 648 6.18 23.58 -37.50
N GLN A 649 5.76 23.97 -38.70
CA GLN A 649 6.17 25.24 -39.30
C GLN A 649 5.72 26.42 -38.42
N GLN A 650 4.46 26.41 -37.98
CA GLN A 650 3.93 27.46 -37.13
C GLN A 650 4.67 27.57 -35.79
N LEU A 651 4.93 26.45 -35.11
CA LEU A 651 5.72 26.44 -33.87
C LEU A 651 7.13 27.02 -34.09
N GLN A 652 7.75 26.72 -35.23
CA GLN A 652 9.04 27.29 -35.61
C GLN A 652 8.95 28.80 -35.87
N ASP A 653 7.92 29.26 -36.58
CA ASP A 653 7.70 30.67 -36.92
C ASP A 653 7.49 31.54 -35.67
N TYR A 654 6.86 30.99 -34.62
CA TYR A 654 6.67 31.66 -33.33
C TYR A 654 7.80 31.38 -32.32
N GLU A 655 8.89 30.70 -32.72
CA GLU A 655 10.02 30.32 -31.85
C GLU A 655 9.61 29.52 -30.60
N LEU A 656 8.59 28.67 -30.73
CA LEU A 656 8.04 27.86 -29.65
C LEU A 656 8.64 26.46 -29.65
N SER A 657 9.15 26.01 -28.49
CA SER A 657 9.58 24.62 -28.30
C SER A 657 8.54 23.83 -27.54
N GLN A 658 8.24 22.61 -28.01
CA GLN A 658 7.31 21.75 -27.30
C GLN A 658 7.94 21.20 -26.02
N THR A 659 7.18 21.31 -24.94
CA THR A 659 7.57 20.83 -23.61
C THR A 659 7.50 19.30 -23.46
N ILE A 660 6.77 18.64 -24.36
CA ILE A 660 6.69 17.18 -24.54
C ILE A 660 6.86 16.84 -26.02
N ASN A 661 7.26 15.60 -26.32
CA ASN A 661 7.53 15.11 -27.68
C ASN A 661 6.24 14.84 -28.47
N GLN A 662 5.34 15.83 -28.60
CA GLN A 662 4.03 15.68 -29.22
C GLN A 662 4.12 15.57 -30.74
N LEU A 663 4.73 16.53 -31.44
CA LEU A 663 4.84 16.57 -32.91
C LEU A 663 6.24 16.15 -33.41
N SER A 664 6.84 15.15 -32.77
CA SER A 664 8.16 14.59 -33.10
C SER A 664 8.36 14.26 -34.59
N ILE A 665 9.52 14.57 -35.16
CA ILE A 665 9.90 14.17 -36.54
C ILE A 665 10.40 12.71 -36.50
N ILE A 666 9.47 11.76 -36.57
CA ILE A 666 9.76 10.32 -36.66
C ILE A 666 8.80 9.71 -37.67
N ASN A 667 9.31 8.97 -38.65
CA ASN A 667 8.53 8.36 -39.71
C ASN A 667 8.03 6.97 -39.27
N ILE A 668 7.03 6.95 -38.40
CA ILE A 668 6.33 5.74 -37.98
C ILE A 668 5.21 5.45 -38.98
N ASP A 669 5.16 4.24 -39.54
CA ASP A 669 4.03 3.82 -40.36
C ASP A 669 2.76 3.66 -39.52
N LYS A 670 1.94 4.71 -39.52
CA LYS A 670 0.65 4.79 -38.83
C LYS A 670 -0.33 3.68 -39.22
N ASN A 671 -0.17 3.10 -40.41
CA ASN A 671 -1.06 2.05 -40.91
C ASN A 671 -0.61 0.65 -40.51
N ASN A 672 0.63 0.47 -40.04
CA ASN A 672 1.20 -0.83 -39.68
C ASN A 672 2.07 -0.75 -38.42
N LEU A 673 1.43 -0.45 -37.28
CA LEU A 673 2.12 -0.32 -36.00
C LEU A 673 2.74 -1.64 -35.50
N GLU A 674 2.22 -2.80 -35.91
CA GLU A 674 2.79 -4.11 -35.56
C GLU A 674 4.22 -4.26 -36.12
N ASN A 675 4.43 -3.90 -37.39
CA ASN A 675 5.76 -3.91 -37.99
C ASN A 675 6.71 -2.91 -37.31
N GLU A 676 6.20 -1.78 -36.84
CA GLU A 676 7.00 -0.80 -36.08
C GLU A 676 7.37 -1.30 -34.67
N ILE A 677 6.50 -2.09 -34.04
CA ILE A 677 6.79 -2.81 -32.79
C ILE A 677 7.89 -3.86 -33.02
N ASP A 678 7.81 -4.63 -34.10
CA ASP A 678 8.77 -5.69 -34.42
C ASP A 678 10.19 -5.16 -34.59
N LYS A 679 10.36 -3.95 -35.14
CA LYS A 679 11.68 -3.28 -35.24
C LYS A 679 12.36 -3.05 -33.88
N LEU A 680 11.58 -2.97 -32.80
CA LEU A 680 12.08 -2.71 -31.44
C LEU A 680 12.33 -4.00 -30.64
N GLN A 681 11.97 -5.16 -31.18
CA GLN A 681 12.21 -6.43 -30.49
C GLN A 681 13.69 -6.80 -30.52
N ASN A 682 14.19 -7.27 -29.38
CA ASN A 682 15.59 -7.69 -29.17
C ASN A 682 16.67 -6.62 -29.46
N ILE A 683 16.31 -5.34 -29.51
CA ILE A 683 17.32 -4.27 -29.65
C ILE A 683 18.16 -4.14 -28.38
N GLU A 684 19.39 -3.69 -28.54
CA GLU A 684 20.35 -3.57 -27.43
C GLU A 684 20.47 -2.12 -26.95
N ILE A 685 20.10 -1.86 -25.70
CA ILE A 685 20.22 -0.54 -25.06
C ILE A 685 21.05 -0.64 -23.78
N ALA A 686 21.53 0.51 -23.28
CA ALA A 686 22.16 0.53 -21.96
C ALA A 686 21.09 0.29 -20.87
N TYR A 687 21.41 -0.52 -19.87
CA TYR A 687 20.51 -0.83 -18.76
C TYR A 687 20.09 0.42 -17.98
N GLY A 688 20.99 1.39 -17.85
CA GLY A 688 20.67 2.70 -17.29
C GLY A 688 19.60 3.46 -18.08
N THR A 689 19.59 3.32 -19.41
CA THR A 689 18.55 3.89 -20.29
C THR A 689 17.21 3.19 -20.07
N PHE A 690 17.21 1.85 -19.97
CA PHE A 690 16.01 1.07 -19.63
C PHE A 690 15.40 1.53 -18.30
N LYS A 691 16.23 1.68 -17.25
CA LYS A 691 15.78 2.20 -15.95
C LYS A 691 15.25 3.63 -16.03
N ALA A 692 15.96 4.51 -16.74
CA ALA A 692 15.57 5.91 -16.89
C ALA A 692 14.21 6.04 -17.60
N PHE A 693 13.96 5.21 -18.60
CA PHE A 693 12.70 5.16 -19.34
C PHE A 693 11.53 4.75 -18.43
N GLY A 694 11.65 3.64 -17.71
CA GLY A 694 10.62 3.21 -16.76
C GLY A 694 10.32 4.27 -15.68
N MET A 695 11.36 4.92 -15.15
CA MET A 695 11.20 6.01 -14.17
C MET A 695 10.55 7.27 -14.77
N ARG A 696 10.92 7.66 -16.00
CA ARG A 696 10.40 8.87 -16.66
C ARG A 696 8.89 8.81 -16.87
N TYR A 697 8.39 7.63 -17.23
CA TYR A 697 6.98 7.40 -17.54
C TYR A 697 6.20 6.74 -16.40
N GLY A 698 6.77 6.71 -15.18
CA GLY A 698 6.05 6.27 -13.97
C GLY A 698 5.64 4.81 -13.99
N MET A 699 6.39 3.97 -14.70
CA MET A 699 6.06 2.55 -14.87
C MET A 699 6.37 1.74 -13.61
N PHE A 700 5.57 0.71 -13.35
CA PHE A 700 5.74 -0.21 -12.23
C PHE A 700 6.92 -1.18 -12.51
N PRO A 701 7.93 -1.25 -11.61
CA PRO A 701 9.06 -2.16 -11.79
C PRO A 701 8.77 -3.57 -11.26
N LEU A 702 9.23 -4.60 -11.97
CA LEU A 702 9.33 -5.96 -11.49
C LEU A 702 10.80 -6.37 -11.35
N TYR A 703 11.14 -6.93 -10.19
CA TYR A 703 12.50 -7.27 -9.81
C TYR A 703 12.81 -8.76 -10.00
N THR A 704 14.09 -9.07 -10.24
CA THR A 704 14.66 -10.41 -10.09
C THR A 704 14.87 -10.73 -8.61
N GLU A 705 15.21 -11.98 -8.30
CA GLU A 705 15.63 -12.41 -6.96
C GLU A 705 16.86 -11.64 -6.45
N TYR A 706 17.67 -11.09 -7.36
CA TYR A 706 18.85 -10.26 -7.07
C TYR A 706 18.53 -8.76 -6.95
N ARG A 707 17.26 -8.36 -6.79
CA ARG A 707 16.82 -6.95 -6.72
C ARG A 707 17.19 -6.10 -7.94
N THR A 708 17.48 -6.73 -9.08
CA THR A 708 17.70 -6.05 -10.36
C THR A 708 16.36 -5.94 -11.09
N ILE A 709 16.07 -4.80 -11.73
CA ILE A 709 14.79 -4.60 -12.43
C ILE A 709 14.86 -5.32 -13.78
N LYS A 710 13.98 -6.31 -13.98
CA LYS A 710 13.90 -7.05 -15.25
C LYS A 710 12.78 -6.56 -16.15
N GLU A 711 11.79 -5.86 -15.61
CA GLU A 711 10.60 -5.48 -16.36
C GLU A 711 10.00 -4.18 -15.79
N TYR A 712 9.43 -3.38 -16.69
CA TYR A 712 8.54 -2.28 -16.35
C TYR A 712 7.19 -2.48 -17.05
N SER A 713 6.10 -2.15 -16.35
CA SER A 713 4.75 -2.12 -16.93
C SER A 713 4.00 -0.83 -16.60
N LEU A 714 3.15 -0.36 -17.51
CA LEU A 714 2.20 0.72 -17.28
C LEU A 714 0.84 0.29 -17.79
N THR A 715 -0.19 0.46 -16.98
CA THR A 715 -1.58 0.22 -17.37
C THR A 715 -2.37 1.52 -17.23
N ILE A 716 -3.14 1.88 -18.27
CA ILE A 716 -4.02 3.06 -18.27
C ILE A 716 -5.47 2.61 -18.16
N ASP A 717 -6.21 3.20 -17.23
CA ASP A 717 -7.62 2.92 -16.92
C ASP A 717 -7.97 1.44 -16.73
N ASP A 718 -7.02 0.63 -16.26
CA ASP A 718 -7.14 -0.84 -16.17
C ASP A 718 -7.42 -1.54 -17.52
N ARG A 719 -7.24 -0.85 -18.66
CA ARG A 719 -7.53 -1.33 -20.02
C ARG A 719 -6.28 -1.76 -20.77
N ASP A 720 -5.49 -0.80 -21.25
CA ASP A 720 -4.32 -1.03 -22.10
C ASP A 720 -3.05 -1.05 -21.25
N THR A 721 -2.23 -2.07 -21.46
CA THR A 721 -0.98 -2.30 -20.72
C THR A 721 0.20 -2.37 -21.70
N PHE A 722 1.21 -1.54 -21.43
CA PHE A 722 2.50 -1.61 -22.09
C PHE A 722 3.53 -2.22 -21.14
N THR A 723 4.29 -3.19 -21.63
CA THR A 723 5.36 -3.87 -20.88
C THR A 723 6.66 -3.83 -21.66
N ILE A 724 7.76 -3.52 -20.98
CA ILE A 724 9.12 -3.59 -21.52
C ILE A 724 9.98 -4.47 -20.61
N LYS A 725 10.55 -5.53 -21.19
CA LYS A 725 11.32 -6.58 -20.49
C LYS A 725 12.78 -6.51 -20.92
N ALA A 726 13.69 -6.42 -19.97
CA ALA A 726 15.12 -6.58 -20.22
C ALA A 726 15.53 -8.03 -19.98
N GLN A 727 16.23 -8.64 -20.94
CA GLN A 727 16.80 -9.99 -20.80
C GLN A 727 18.02 -9.91 -19.86
N ILE A 728 17.84 -10.31 -18.59
CA ILE A 728 18.86 -10.25 -17.54
C ILE A 728 18.77 -11.51 -16.69
N ASP A 729 19.89 -12.24 -16.57
CA ASP A 729 19.99 -13.50 -15.81
C ASP A 729 20.65 -13.34 -14.42
N GLY A 730 20.91 -12.09 -13.97
CA GLY A 730 21.62 -11.82 -12.72
C GLY A 730 21.64 -10.34 -12.31
N GLU A 731 22.74 -9.91 -11.67
CA GLU A 731 23.02 -8.48 -11.42
C GLU A 731 23.39 -7.76 -12.74
N ALA A 732 22.98 -6.51 -12.89
CA ALA A 732 23.31 -5.68 -14.06
C ALA A 732 23.69 -4.26 -13.64
N ASP A 733 24.83 -3.78 -14.13
CA ASP A 733 25.34 -2.43 -13.90
C ASP A 733 24.73 -1.42 -14.87
N TYR A 734 24.71 -0.14 -14.47
CA TYR A 734 24.05 0.93 -15.23
C TYR A 734 24.54 1.09 -16.69
N LYS A 735 25.78 0.70 -16.97
CA LYS A 735 26.39 0.79 -18.31
C LYS A 735 26.23 -0.46 -19.15
N ASP A 736 25.76 -1.55 -18.55
CA ASP A 736 25.64 -2.84 -19.23
C ASP A 736 24.65 -2.75 -20.37
N LYS A 737 24.89 -3.56 -21.39
CA LYS A 737 24.04 -3.66 -22.55
C LYS A 737 23.03 -4.78 -22.34
N VAL A 738 21.76 -4.47 -22.50
CA VAL A 738 20.65 -5.42 -22.33
C VAL A 738 19.78 -5.42 -23.57
N LYS A 739 19.33 -6.60 -23.97
CA LYS A 739 18.31 -6.76 -24.99
C LYS A 739 16.95 -6.52 -24.38
N ILE A 740 16.11 -5.75 -25.07
CA ILE A 740 14.74 -5.51 -24.62
C ILE A 740 13.73 -6.19 -25.53
N ASN A 741 12.58 -6.54 -24.95
CA ASN A 741 11.38 -6.91 -25.68
C ASN A 741 10.20 -6.10 -25.15
N ILE A 742 9.28 -5.75 -26.04
CA ILE A 742 8.12 -4.95 -25.70
C ILE A 742 6.82 -5.68 -26.03
N GLU A 743 5.78 -5.38 -25.28
CA GLU A 743 4.49 -6.03 -25.38
C GLU A 743 3.37 -5.03 -25.08
N PHE A 744 2.32 -5.06 -25.90
CA PHE A 744 1.11 -4.28 -25.75
C PHE A 744 -0.07 -5.24 -25.59
N THR A 745 -0.83 -5.10 -24.50
CA THR A 745 -1.95 -6.00 -24.17
C THR A 745 -3.14 -5.19 -23.70
N ASN A 746 -4.34 -5.79 -23.76
CA ASN A 746 -5.56 -5.22 -23.22
C ASN A 746 -6.23 -6.22 -22.27
N ASN A 747 -6.51 -5.78 -21.04
CA ASN A 747 -7.03 -6.65 -19.97
C ASN A 747 -8.46 -7.18 -20.23
N GLU A 748 -9.20 -6.59 -21.16
CA GLU A 748 -10.55 -7.02 -21.55
C GLU A 748 -10.56 -7.86 -22.85
N ASN A 749 -9.38 -8.30 -23.32
CA ASN A 749 -9.20 -8.99 -24.61
C ASN A 749 -9.73 -8.19 -25.82
N LYS A 750 -9.67 -6.86 -25.77
CA LYS A 750 -9.99 -5.97 -26.90
C LYS A 750 -8.71 -5.60 -27.67
N GLU A 751 -8.87 -4.96 -28.83
CA GLU A 751 -7.75 -4.36 -29.57
C GLU A 751 -7.15 -3.20 -28.75
N VAL A 752 -5.82 -3.18 -28.65
CA VAL A 752 -5.09 -2.10 -27.95
C VAL A 752 -5.22 -0.80 -28.73
N SER A 753 -5.37 0.33 -28.04
CA SER A 753 -5.47 1.63 -28.69
C SER A 753 -4.26 1.94 -29.58
N LYS A 754 -4.51 2.30 -30.85
CA LYS A 754 -3.45 2.76 -31.77
C LYS A 754 -2.70 3.98 -31.24
N ARG A 755 -3.42 4.86 -30.53
CA ARG A 755 -2.85 6.01 -29.84
C ARG A 755 -1.86 5.60 -28.76
N PHE A 756 -2.26 4.64 -27.93
CA PHE A 756 -1.41 4.09 -26.87
C PHE A 756 -0.11 3.53 -27.44
N ILE A 757 -0.22 2.68 -28.47
CA ILE A 757 0.94 2.09 -29.16
C ILE A 757 1.83 3.19 -29.77
N TYR A 758 1.26 4.05 -30.61
CA TYR A 758 2.01 5.07 -31.34
C TYR A 758 2.78 6.00 -30.40
N THR A 759 2.17 6.45 -29.32
CA THR A 759 2.81 7.34 -28.35
C THR A 759 4.01 6.67 -27.66
N PHE A 760 3.90 5.39 -27.28
CA PHE A 760 5.03 4.66 -26.70
C PHE A 760 6.16 4.41 -27.70
N LEU A 761 5.85 4.14 -28.97
CA LEU A 761 6.87 4.05 -30.03
C LEU A 761 7.66 5.36 -30.13
N ILE A 762 6.99 6.52 -30.17
CA ILE A 762 7.65 7.83 -30.18
C ILE A 762 8.54 8.02 -28.95
N PHE A 763 8.05 7.67 -27.76
CA PHE A 763 8.83 7.77 -26.53
C PHE A 763 10.10 6.92 -26.58
N MET A 764 9.99 5.66 -27.01
CA MET A 764 11.14 4.77 -27.13
C MET A 764 12.14 5.25 -28.18
N VAL A 765 11.68 5.66 -29.36
CA VAL A 765 12.57 6.16 -30.43
C VAL A 765 13.41 7.33 -29.94
N TRP A 766 12.81 8.27 -29.20
CA TRP A 766 13.55 9.40 -28.63
C TRP A 766 14.47 9.00 -27.48
N ASP A 767 13.94 8.33 -26.44
CA ASP A 767 14.70 8.04 -25.23
C ASP A 767 15.85 7.04 -25.50
N PHE A 768 15.68 6.15 -26.48
CA PHE A 768 16.69 5.18 -26.89
C PHE A 768 17.56 5.68 -28.05
N ARG A 769 17.28 6.88 -28.58
CA ARG A 769 18.01 7.50 -29.70
C ARG A 769 18.03 6.65 -30.97
N LEU A 770 16.86 6.13 -31.35
CA LEU A 770 16.67 5.22 -32.48
C LEU A 770 16.14 5.94 -33.73
N THR A 771 16.26 7.27 -33.81
CA THR A 771 15.72 8.06 -34.93
C THR A 771 16.18 7.53 -36.29
N ASP A 772 17.42 7.08 -36.40
CA ASP A 772 17.98 6.52 -37.65
C ASP A 772 17.30 5.21 -38.09
N MET A 773 16.68 4.46 -37.17
CA MET A 773 15.91 3.25 -37.50
C MET A 773 14.52 3.54 -38.06
N PHE A 774 14.02 4.77 -37.86
CA PHE A 774 12.66 5.21 -38.18
C PHE A 774 12.64 6.47 -39.06
N ASN A 775 13.75 6.74 -39.77
CA ASN A 775 13.89 7.86 -40.71
C ASN A 775 13.79 7.38 -42.16
#